data_AF-A0A8C4SJI8-F1
#
_entry.id   AF-A0A8C4SJI8-F1
#
_cell.length_a   1.000
_cell.length_b   1.000
_cell.length_c   1.000
_cell.angle_alpha   90.00
_cell.angle_beta   90.00
_cell.angle_gamma   90.00
#
_symmetry.space_group_name_H-M   'P 1'
#
loop_
_entity.id
_entity.type
_entity.pdbx_description
1 polymer ?
#
loop_
_entity_poly.entity_id
_entity_poly.type
_entity_poly.pdbx_seq_one_letter_code
_entity_poly.pdbx_strand_id
1 'polypeptide(L)'
;MVKCNFVFVSGLCLLFFFVHCNRCISTMCKLPKNSVPAMIMNGDVIIGGIFPIHRTDGFRDLSFTIEPSYQWVQSMIFAINEINKNEDLLPNLSLGYAIYDTCNSITRAVEQMFALITGSDVYVPNYQCYINSSLAAVIGESSSTISISMATILGIYQYPQISYFSSLPALSNKKEFPSFLRTIPSDTFQSKAFAYLVKHFDWKWVGTLAEDIEYGIQGVQLFREEVEKYGVCIAFAEKVPLTFSRATYQQIAETIKSSNAKVIVVFSGDSNLLPLVEEIAKQNITGITWLASEAWSTATYILKENQIKHFEGTLGFAITKSHIPGLHEFLVGLHPFNEPQDMFIKELWENIFECLWNPGVKHDRRECTGVENLAELTSTFLDTSELRITSNVYNAVYAIAHALHNLESCEEGRGPFKEGRCADIHAFEPSQLLHYLKRMQFLDKAGNIQYFDENGDTVAKYDLVNWQRGTDGSVVVKTVGRYDGSKLGPPASVCSKSCSQGTRRSAQKGQPVCCFDCVECPDGMITNGTDFWSNARRDHCVPKDSEFLSFGESLGIILTVLALIGTLVTFSIIMIFLKYMKTPIVRANNLELSFLLLFSLLLCFLCALTFMGEPSMQMCIMRQTGFAISFVLSISCILVKTLVVLLAFKMTLPNQNAMKRFRPLHQRLIIITTTLVQIGICVGFMVSSPPSVNRNRDTVISKIILECNEGPELALFCILGYIGFLAVINFVLAFLARNLPDNFNEAKFITFSLLVFVVVWISFIPGYISTKGKYLIAVEIFAILSSSFGLLVCIFFPKCYIILLKPEMNTKNMQLVKTTPT
;
A
#
# COMPACT_ATOMS: atom_id res chain seq x y z
N MET A 1 -44.12 0.16 76.41
CA MET A 1 -44.96 1.13 75.67
C MET A 1 -44.03 2.22 75.15
N VAL A 2 -43.26 2.13 74.07
CA VAL A 2 -43.43 1.51 72.74
C VAL A 2 -44.81 1.85 72.16
N LYS A 3 -44.81 2.68 71.10
CA LYS A 3 -45.95 3.39 70.46
C LYS A 3 -46.45 4.62 71.23
N CYS A 4 -45.80 5.78 71.05
CA CYS A 4 -46.49 7.09 70.96
C CYS A 4 -45.57 8.30 70.67
N ASN A 5 -44.45 8.13 69.94
CA ASN A 5 -43.62 9.28 69.51
C ASN A 5 -43.23 9.26 68.02
N PHE A 6 -43.86 8.41 67.20
CA PHE A 6 -43.59 8.32 65.76
C PHE A 6 -44.71 8.92 64.87
N VAL A 7 -45.83 9.33 65.46
CA VAL A 7 -47.00 9.85 64.70
C VAL A 7 -46.91 11.37 64.48
N PHE A 8 -46.23 12.12 65.36
CA PHE A 8 -46.19 13.58 65.26
C PHE A 8 -45.19 14.12 64.22
N VAL A 9 -44.13 13.36 63.89
CA VAL A 9 -43.14 13.75 62.87
C VAL A 9 -43.54 13.31 61.46
N SER A 10 -44.38 12.27 61.35
CA SER A 10 -44.93 11.82 60.06
C SER A 10 -46.07 12.72 59.54
N GLY A 11 -46.84 13.36 60.43
CA GLY A 11 -47.95 14.24 60.05
C GLY A 11 -47.53 15.59 59.45
N LEU A 12 -46.44 16.20 59.92
CA LEU A 12 -45.98 17.49 59.39
C LEU A 12 -45.29 17.38 58.02
N CYS A 13 -44.62 16.26 57.73
CA CYS A 13 -44.03 16.02 56.41
C CYS A 13 -45.10 15.75 55.33
N LEU A 14 -46.21 15.09 55.69
CA LEU A 14 -47.31 14.83 54.75
C LEU A 14 -48.11 16.10 54.39
N LEU A 15 -48.25 17.05 55.32
CA LEU A 15 -48.90 18.34 55.05
C LEU A 15 -48.04 19.28 54.18
N PHE A 16 -46.71 19.28 54.34
CA PHE A 16 -45.83 20.02 53.44
C PHE A 16 -45.75 19.39 52.03
N PHE A 17 -45.83 18.06 51.93
CA PHE A 17 -45.94 17.38 50.63
C PHE A 17 -47.27 17.67 49.92
N PHE A 18 -48.41 17.68 50.62
CA PHE A 18 -49.71 17.96 49.99
C PHE A 18 -49.89 19.43 49.56
N VAL A 19 -49.34 20.40 50.32
CA VAL A 19 -49.45 21.83 49.96
C VAL A 19 -48.47 22.22 48.83
N HIS A 20 -47.33 21.53 48.67
CA HIS A 20 -46.45 21.71 47.50
C HIS A 20 -46.85 20.86 46.28
N CYS A 21 -47.59 19.76 46.45
CA CYS A 21 -48.06 18.95 45.33
C CYS A 21 -49.29 19.57 44.61
N ASN A 22 -50.15 20.30 45.33
CA ASN A 22 -51.29 20.99 44.70
C ASN A 22 -50.91 22.24 43.88
N ARG A 23 -49.65 22.70 43.93
CA ARG A 23 -49.12 23.71 43.00
C ARG A 23 -48.33 23.13 41.82
N CYS A 24 -48.13 21.80 41.76
CA CYS A 24 -47.44 21.14 40.65
C CYS A 24 -48.37 20.37 39.70
N ILE A 25 -49.68 20.38 39.92
CA ILE A 25 -50.66 19.68 39.06
C ILE A 25 -51.28 20.60 37.98
N SER A 26 -50.97 21.91 37.97
CA SER A 26 -51.46 22.85 36.94
C SER A 26 -50.45 23.26 35.87
N THR A 27 -49.25 22.71 35.86
CA THR A 27 -48.24 22.96 34.81
C THR A 27 -47.51 21.68 34.43
N MET A 28 -48.24 20.67 33.97
CA MET A 28 -47.64 19.81 32.94
C MET A 28 -47.30 20.73 31.76
N CYS A 29 -46.04 20.77 31.33
CA CYS A 29 -45.66 21.37 30.06
C CYS A 29 -46.49 20.69 28.97
N LYS A 30 -47.61 21.32 28.59
CA LYS A 30 -48.34 20.96 27.38
C LYS A 30 -47.65 21.70 26.25
N LEU A 31 -47.13 20.95 25.27
CA LEU A 31 -46.76 21.52 23.98
C LEU A 31 -47.94 22.36 23.48
N PRO A 32 -47.70 23.56 22.93
CA PRO A 32 -48.76 24.44 22.46
C PRO A 32 -49.67 23.71 21.47
N LYS A 33 -50.98 23.81 21.72
CA LYS A 33 -52.02 23.10 21.00
C LYS A 33 -52.40 23.87 19.73
N ASN A 34 -51.58 23.75 18.69
CA ASN A 34 -51.98 24.16 17.34
C ASN A 34 -52.40 22.88 16.61
N SER A 35 -53.67 22.77 16.23
CA SER A 35 -54.12 21.70 15.32
C SER A 35 -53.29 21.82 14.04
N VAL A 36 -52.41 20.86 13.79
CA VAL A 36 -51.54 20.91 12.62
C VAL A 36 -52.35 20.37 11.44
N PRO A 37 -52.54 21.17 10.37
CA PRO A 37 -53.22 20.69 9.18
C PRO A 37 -52.47 19.49 8.60
N ALA A 38 -53.21 18.42 8.24
CA ALA A 38 -52.66 17.19 7.70
C ALA A 38 -53.57 16.64 6.60
N MET A 39 -52.97 15.99 5.61
CA MET A 39 -53.71 15.27 4.57
C MET A 39 -53.87 13.82 5.01
N ILE A 40 -55.10 13.35 5.21
CA ILE A 40 -55.37 12.03 5.79
C ILE A 40 -56.29 11.24 4.88
N MET A 41 -55.90 9.99 4.58
CA MET A 41 -56.74 8.98 3.97
C MET A 41 -56.73 7.73 4.84
N ASN A 42 -57.91 7.26 5.24
CA ASN A 42 -58.05 6.06 6.05
C ASN A 42 -57.69 4.80 5.24
N GLY A 43 -57.18 3.79 5.95
CA GLY A 43 -56.92 2.44 5.44
C GLY A 43 -56.66 1.49 6.63
N ASP A 44 -56.56 0.20 6.35
CA ASP A 44 -56.22 -0.81 7.37
C ASP A 44 -54.81 -0.56 7.94
N VAL A 45 -53.91 -0.06 7.10
CA VAL A 45 -52.54 0.32 7.47
C VAL A 45 -52.25 1.72 6.94
N ILE A 46 -51.68 2.58 7.78
CA ILE A 46 -51.32 3.97 7.43
C ILE A 46 -49.83 4.06 7.13
N ILE A 47 -49.47 4.74 6.05
CA ILE A 47 -48.10 5.19 5.77
C ILE A 47 -48.00 6.68 6.11
N GLY A 48 -47.10 7.03 7.03
CA GLY A 48 -46.83 8.42 7.41
C GLY A 48 -45.95 9.12 6.37
N GLY A 49 -46.27 10.36 6.04
CA GLY A 49 -45.47 11.21 5.15
C GLY A 49 -45.09 12.52 5.83
N ILE A 50 -43.80 12.86 5.82
CA ILE A 50 -43.29 14.13 6.33
C ILE A 50 -42.49 14.80 5.22
N PHE A 51 -43.01 15.91 4.69
CA PHE A 51 -42.46 16.59 3.51
C PHE A 51 -42.27 18.10 3.77
N PRO A 52 -41.27 18.75 3.15
CA PRO A 52 -41.08 20.19 3.21
C PRO A 52 -41.90 20.87 2.11
N ILE A 53 -43.22 20.95 2.30
CA ILE A 53 -44.13 21.51 1.30
C ILE A 53 -43.96 23.04 1.22
N HIS A 54 -43.84 23.69 2.38
CA HIS A 54 -43.55 25.13 2.47
C HIS A 54 -42.12 25.41 2.93
N ARG A 55 -41.71 26.68 2.84
CA ARG A 55 -40.48 27.21 3.43
C ARG A 55 -40.80 28.43 4.30
N THR A 56 -40.21 28.48 5.49
CA THR A 56 -40.20 29.71 6.30
C THR A 56 -39.04 30.60 5.88
N ASP A 57 -39.27 31.55 4.98
CA ASP A 57 -38.31 32.62 4.73
C ASP A 57 -38.42 33.67 5.85
N GLY A 58 -37.30 34.16 6.36
CA GLY A 58 -37.23 35.20 7.39
C GLY A 58 -37.78 36.58 6.96
N PHE A 59 -38.46 36.67 5.81
CA PHE A 59 -39.19 37.84 5.33
C PHE A 59 -40.67 37.50 5.15
N ARG A 60 -41.51 38.47 5.49
CA ARG A 60 -42.95 38.38 5.80
C ARG A 60 -43.89 37.90 4.68
N ASP A 61 -43.39 37.32 3.60
CA ASP A 61 -44.22 36.71 2.55
C ASP A 61 -43.76 35.27 2.33
N LEU A 62 -44.68 34.31 2.46
CA LEU A 62 -44.48 32.92 2.03
C LEU A 62 -44.18 32.96 0.52
N SER A 63 -42.90 32.84 0.15
CA SER A 63 -42.51 32.75 -1.25
C SER A 63 -42.70 31.31 -1.71
N PHE A 64 -43.58 31.14 -2.71
CA PHE A 64 -44.06 29.86 -3.18
C PHE A 64 -42.92 28.98 -3.71
N THR A 65 -42.69 27.81 -3.09
CA THR A 65 -41.71 26.80 -3.54
C THR A 65 -42.37 25.45 -3.87
N ILE A 66 -43.69 25.44 -4.04
CA ILE A 66 -44.52 24.24 -3.93
C ILE A 66 -44.28 23.21 -5.04
N GLU A 67 -43.88 23.61 -6.27
CA GLU A 67 -43.97 22.71 -7.43
C GLU A 67 -43.21 21.37 -7.26
N PRO A 68 -41.92 21.31 -6.88
CA PRO A 68 -41.22 20.02 -6.75
C PRO A 68 -41.61 19.24 -5.49
N SER A 69 -41.73 19.90 -4.34
CA SER A 69 -42.05 19.24 -3.05
C SER A 69 -43.44 18.64 -3.04
N TYR A 70 -44.42 19.31 -3.66
CA TYR A 70 -45.77 18.79 -3.75
C TYR A 70 -45.89 17.66 -4.78
N GLN A 71 -45.07 17.65 -5.84
CA GLN A 71 -44.95 16.49 -6.73
C GLN A 71 -44.50 15.23 -5.95
N TRP A 72 -43.63 15.37 -4.96
CA TRP A 72 -43.23 14.25 -4.08
C TRP A 72 -44.40 13.71 -3.27
N VAL A 73 -45.21 14.59 -2.68
CA VAL A 73 -46.44 14.23 -1.96
C VAL A 73 -47.39 13.46 -2.88
N GLN A 74 -47.66 13.99 -4.07
CA GLN A 74 -48.55 13.36 -5.05
C GLN A 74 -48.00 12.03 -5.56
N SER A 75 -46.68 11.86 -5.64
CA SER A 75 -46.08 10.57 -6.02
C SER A 75 -46.26 9.48 -4.96
N MET A 76 -46.28 9.85 -3.67
CA MET A 76 -46.62 8.93 -2.58
C MET A 76 -48.08 8.49 -2.68
N ILE A 77 -49.00 9.44 -2.90
CA ILE A 77 -50.44 9.17 -3.07
C ILE A 77 -50.68 8.29 -4.31
N PHE A 78 -50.03 8.60 -5.42
CA PHE A 78 -50.09 7.82 -6.65
C PHE A 78 -49.64 6.37 -6.42
N ALA A 79 -48.50 6.16 -5.76
CA ALA A 79 -47.99 4.83 -5.45
C ALA A 79 -48.98 4.02 -4.57
N ILE A 80 -49.56 4.65 -3.55
CA ILE A 80 -50.59 4.02 -2.70
C ILE A 80 -51.83 3.64 -3.50
N ASN A 81 -52.32 4.55 -4.35
CA ASN A 81 -53.46 4.30 -5.23
C ASN A 81 -53.21 3.17 -6.23
N GLU A 82 -51.98 3.05 -6.72
CA GLU A 82 -51.57 1.97 -7.63
C GLU A 82 -51.53 0.62 -6.89
N ILE A 83 -50.98 0.58 -5.68
CA ILE A 83 -50.88 -0.63 -4.85
C ILE A 83 -52.27 -1.10 -4.41
N ASN A 84 -53.14 -0.21 -3.96
CA ASN A 84 -54.52 -0.56 -3.58
C ASN A 84 -55.37 -1.12 -4.75
N LYS A 85 -54.94 -0.93 -6.00
CA LYS A 85 -55.58 -1.49 -7.20
C LYS A 85 -54.91 -2.77 -7.71
N ASN A 86 -53.81 -3.19 -7.08
CA ASN A 86 -53.00 -4.31 -7.52
C ASN A 86 -53.51 -5.62 -6.89
N GLU A 87 -53.88 -6.59 -7.72
CA GLU A 87 -54.36 -7.90 -7.25
C GLU A 87 -53.23 -8.83 -6.78
N ASP A 88 -51.97 -8.56 -7.15
CA ASP A 88 -50.82 -9.40 -6.79
C ASP A 88 -50.12 -8.93 -5.51
N LEU A 89 -50.22 -7.64 -5.16
CA LEU A 89 -49.51 -7.02 -4.04
C LEU A 89 -50.52 -6.42 -3.05
N LEU A 90 -50.66 -7.06 -1.89
CA LEU A 90 -51.61 -6.70 -0.83
C LEU A 90 -53.10 -6.72 -1.25
N PRO A 91 -53.61 -7.81 -1.86
CA PRO A 91 -54.97 -7.83 -2.44
C PRO A 91 -56.12 -7.64 -1.44
N ASN A 92 -55.92 -7.96 -0.16
CA ASN A 92 -56.95 -7.90 0.88
C ASN A 92 -56.70 -6.81 1.93
N LEU A 93 -55.81 -5.85 1.63
CA LEU A 93 -55.42 -4.80 2.57
C LEU A 93 -55.48 -3.43 1.90
N SER A 94 -56.15 -2.47 2.55
CA SER A 94 -56.15 -1.08 2.12
C SER A 94 -55.03 -0.28 2.79
N LEU A 95 -54.20 0.37 1.98
CA LEU A 95 -53.20 1.32 2.44
C LEU A 95 -53.78 2.74 2.47
N GLY A 96 -53.71 3.38 3.63
CA GLY A 96 -54.00 4.79 3.84
C GLY A 96 -52.73 5.62 4.03
N TYR A 97 -52.89 6.93 4.22
CA TYR A 97 -51.77 7.84 4.48
C TYR A 97 -52.14 8.94 5.46
N ALA A 98 -51.11 9.47 6.13
CA ALA A 98 -51.19 10.70 6.90
C ALA A 98 -49.96 11.56 6.58
N ILE A 99 -50.17 12.72 5.96
CA ILE A 99 -49.10 13.56 5.39
C ILE A 99 -49.07 14.92 6.09
N TYR A 100 -47.88 15.34 6.51
CA TYR A 100 -47.64 16.58 7.25
C TYR A 100 -46.54 17.44 6.60
N ASP A 101 -46.66 18.76 6.75
CA ASP A 101 -45.74 19.75 6.19
C ASP A 101 -44.74 20.32 7.21
N THR A 102 -43.46 20.01 7.05
CA THR A 102 -42.42 20.47 7.98
C THR A 102 -42.11 21.96 7.90
N CYS A 103 -42.50 22.64 6.82
CA CYS A 103 -41.99 23.96 6.46
C CYS A 103 -40.45 24.09 6.50
N ASN A 104 -39.73 22.98 6.28
CA ASN A 104 -38.27 22.88 6.47
C ASN A 104 -37.79 23.26 7.89
N SER A 105 -38.60 23.03 8.92
CA SER A 105 -38.30 23.32 10.32
C SER A 105 -38.16 22.04 11.15
N ILE A 106 -37.05 21.92 11.88
CA ILE A 106 -36.79 20.80 12.80
C ILE A 106 -37.92 20.69 13.85
N THR A 107 -38.31 21.82 14.45
CA THR A 107 -39.34 21.83 15.50
C THR A 107 -40.68 21.29 14.98
N ARG A 108 -41.12 21.76 13.80
CA ARG A 108 -42.36 21.30 13.18
C ARG A 108 -42.30 19.83 12.78
N ALA A 109 -41.18 19.38 12.23
CA ALA A 109 -40.99 17.98 11.87
C ALA A 109 -41.11 17.06 13.10
N VAL A 110 -40.54 17.44 14.24
CA VAL A 110 -40.68 16.68 15.49
C VAL A 110 -42.12 16.68 16.01
N GLU A 111 -42.81 17.83 15.99
CA GLU A 111 -44.24 17.93 16.37
C GLU A 111 -45.11 17.01 15.51
N GLN A 112 -44.91 17.04 14.19
CA GLN A 112 -45.68 16.26 13.22
C GLN A 112 -45.38 14.77 13.28
N MET A 113 -44.12 14.41 13.50
CA MET A 113 -43.74 13.02 13.76
C MET A 113 -44.41 12.51 15.03
N PHE A 114 -44.50 13.30 16.11
CA PHE A 114 -45.27 12.89 17.28
C PHE A 114 -46.76 12.74 16.98
N ALA A 115 -47.36 13.67 16.21
CA ALA A 115 -48.76 13.53 15.77
C ALA A 115 -49.00 12.24 14.99
N LEU A 116 -48.06 11.85 14.12
CA LEU A 116 -48.08 10.58 13.40
C LEU A 116 -48.00 9.38 14.33
N ILE A 117 -47.07 9.36 15.27
CA ILE A 117 -46.91 8.21 16.19
C ILE A 117 -48.12 8.07 17.11
N THR A 118 -48.69 9.17 17.59
CA THR A 118 -49.83 9.14 18.52
C THR A 118 -51.18 9.02 17.82
N GLY A 119 -51.27 9.31 16.52
CA GLY A 119 -52.56 9.42 15.81
C GLY A 119 -53.48 10.50 16.38
N SER A 120 -52.92 11.49 17.08
CA SER A 120 -53.67 12.55 17.75
C SER A 120 -52.84 13.83 17.86
N ASP A 121 -53.52 14.97 17.81
CA ASP A 121 -52.95 16.30 18.11
C ASP A 121 -52.45 16.44 19.56
N VAL A 122 -52.68 15.44 20.42
CA VAL A 122 -52.17 15.39 21.78
C VAL A 122 -50.99 14.43 21.86
N TYR A 123 -49.82 15.00 22.10
CA TYR A 123 -48.56 14.26 22.20
C TYR A 123 -48.43 13.58 23.56
N VAL A 124 -49.02 12.40 23.69
CA VAL A 124 -48.84 11.54 24.87
C VAL A 124 -47.88 10.40 24.49
N PRO A 125 -46.66 10.36 25.06
CA PRO A 125 -45.74 9.25 24.83
C PRO A 125 -46.40 7.90 25.17
N ASN A 126 -46.19 6.89 24.32
CA ASN A 126 -46.77 5.54 24.44
C ASN A 126 -48.30 5.46 24.32
N TYR A 127 -48.97 6.51 23.81
CA TYR A 127 -50.39 6.50 23.52
C TYR A 127 -50.62 6.55 22.02
N GLN A 128 -51.50 5.69 21.51
CA GLN A 128 -51.92 5.65 20.11
C GLN A 128 -53.43 5.80 20.03
N CYS A 129 -53.88 6.69 19.16
CA CYS A 129 -55.27 7.04 18.92
C CYS A 129 -55.70 6.68 17.48
N TYR A 130 -55.10 5.64 16.91
CA TYR A 130 -55.62 5.04 15.68
C TYR A 130 -56.72 4.04 16.03
N ILE A 131 -57.94 4.31 15.58
CA ILE A 131 -59.05 3.38 15.73
C ILE A 131 -58.98 2.41 14.52
N ASN A 132 -58.53 1.18 14.76
CA ASN A 132 -58.47 0.08 13.79
C ASN A 132 -57.44 0.21 12.65
N SER A 133 -56.42 1.09 12.77
CA SER A 133 -55.34 1.20 11.78
C SER A 133 -53.96 1.15 12.45
N SER A 134 -53.00 0.49 11.80
CA SER A 134 -51.61 0.45 12.27
C SER A 134 -50.73 1.39 11.44
N LEU A 135 -49.90 2.22 12.09
CA LEU A 135 -48.87 3.02 11.40
C LEU A 135 -47.71 2.09 11.01
N ALA A 136 -47.47 1.93 9.71
CA ALA A 136 -46.40 1.09 9.20
C ALA A 136 -45.01 1.74 9.36
N ALA A 137 -44.81 2.85 8.68
CA ALA A 137 -43.52 3.53 8.60
C ALA A 137 -43.72 5.02 8.28
N VAL A 138 -42.65 5.79 8.46
CA VAL A 138 -42.62 7.22 8.12
C VAL A 138 -41.70 7.44 6.92
N ILE A 139 -42.24 7.96 5.83
CA ILE A 139 -41.48 8.43 4.67
C ILE A 139 -41.07 9.88 4.92
N GLY A 140 -39.77 10.16 4.82
CA GLY A 140 -39.18 11.47 5.10
C GLY A 140 -38.12 11.43 6.19
N GLU A 141 -37.49 12.56 6.51
CA GLU A 141 -37.60 13.85 5.82
C GLU A 141 -36.55 13.92 4.69
N SER A 142 -36.57 14.96 3.85
CA SER A 142 -35.57 15.20 2.80
C SER A 142 -34.21 15.68 3.35
N SER A 143 -34.21 16.66 4.27
CA SER A 143 -33.03 17.22 4.91
C SER A 143 -32.41 16.23 5.90
N SER A 144 -31.11 16.00 5.76
CA SER A 144 -30.37 15.11 6.64
C SER A 144 -30.43 15.56 8.11
N THR A 145 -30.39 16.86 8.40
CA THR A 145 -30.45 17.39 9.77
C THR A 145 -31.83 17.15 10.42
N ILE A 146 -32.91 17.30 9.64
CA ILE A 146 -34.27 17.01 10.13
C ILE A 146 -34.47 15.50 10.29
N SER A 147 -34.00 14.71 9.32
CA SER A 147 -34.02 13.25 9.40
C SER A 147 -33.29 12.69 10.62
N ILE A 148 -32.15 13.25 11.02
CA ILE A 148 -31.46 12.86 12.28
C ILE A 148 -32.36 13.08 13.49
N SER A 149 -33.03 14.24 13.55
CA SER A 149 -33.90 14.60 14.68
C SER A 149 -35.07 13.63 14.81
N MET A 150 -35.68 13.26 13.68
CA MET A 150 -36.74 12.25 13.62
C MET A 150 -36.22 10.84 13.93
N ALA A 151 -35.12 10.43 13.31
CA ALA A 151 -34.54 9.08 13.42
C ALA A 151 -34.12 8.76 14.85
N THR A 152 -33.65 9.76 15.60
CA THR A 152 -33.31 9.62 17.01
C THR A 152 -34.52 9.20 17.85
N ILE A 153 -35.69 9.78 17.57
CA ILE A 153 -36.92 9.50 18.32
C ILE A 153 -37.58 8.22 17.81
N LEU A 154 -37.75 8.08 16.49
CA LEU A 154 -38.33 6.89 15.85
C LEU A 154 -37.52 5.63 16.17
N GLY A 155 -36.19 5.74 16.31
CA GLY A 155 -35.30 4.66 16.73
C GLY A 155 -35.59 4.11 18.12
N ILE A 156 -36.04 4.94 19.07
CA ILE A 156 -36.44 4.49 20.42
C ILE A 156 -37.68 3.62 20.33
N TYR A 157 -38.65 4.02 19.50
CA TYR A 157 -39.91 3.30 19.28
C TYR A 157 -39.80 2.19 18.22
N GLN A 158 -38.64 2.04 17.58
CA GLN A 158 -38.38 1.12 16.47
C GLN A 158 -39.29 1.35 15.24
N TYR A 159 -39.84 2.55 15.07
CA TYR A 159 -40.59 2.90 13.86
C TYR A 159 -39.63 3.03 12.68
N PRO A 160 -39.86 2.30 11.57
CA PRO A 160 -39.08 2.48 10.37
C PRO A 160 -39.24 3.90 9.81
N GLN A 161 -38.12 4.58 9.58
CA GLN A 161 -38.07 5.82 8.83
C GLN A 161 -37.39 5.54 7.49
N ILE A 162 -38.03 5.89 6.37
CA ILE A 162 -37.42 5.77 5.03
C ILE A 162 -37.29 7.18 4.44
N SER A 163 -36.08 7.73 4.47
CA SER A 163 -35.81 9.01 3.82
C SER A 163 -35.57 8.82 2.31
N TYR A 164 -36.14 9.72 1.51
CA TYR A 164 -35.98 9.74 0.06
C TYR A 164 -34.84 10.65 -0.42
N PHE A 165 -34.26 11.48 0.46
CA PHE A 165 -33.26 12.49 0.08
C PHE A 165 -32.18 12.81 1.13
N SER A 166 -32.21 12.21 2.32
CA SER A 166 -31.16 12.41 3.33
C SER A 166 -29.93 11.54 3.07
N SER A 167 -28.91 12.15 2.48
CA SER A 167 -27.70 11.49 1.99
C SER A 167 -26.51 11.50 2.99
N LEU A 168 -26.64 12.17 4.14
CA LEU A 168 -25.55 12.26 5.13
C LEU A 168 -25.07 10.88 5.62
N PRO A 169 -23.76 10.59 5.65
CA PRO A 169 -23.25 9.26 6.00
C PRO A 169 -23.44 8.85 7.47
N ALA A 170 -23.58 9.82 8.39
CA ALA A 170 -23.82 9.52 9.81
C ALA A 170 -25.11 8.71 10.03
N LEU A 171 -26.11 8.86 9.17
CA LEU A 171 -27.40 8.14 9.22
C LEU A 171 -27.26 6.62 8.95
N SER A 172 -26.13 6.19 8.38
CA SER A 172 -25.80 4.76 8.19
C SER A 172 -25.49 4.04 9.52
N ASN A 173 -25.20 4.76 10.61
CA ASN A 173 -24.87 4.16 11.90
C ASN A 173 -26.08 3.53 12.59
N LYS A 174 -26.27 2.20 12.43
CA LYS A 174 -27.38 1.45 13.03
C LYS A 174 -27.35 1.31 14.55
N LYS A 175 -26.27 1.73 15.22
CA LYS A 175 -26.27 1.82 16.69
C LYS A 175 -27.01 3.06 17.17
N GLU A 176 -26.90 4.16 16.45
CA GLU A 176 -27.58 5.43 16.76
C GLU A 176 -28.95 5.52 16.10
N PHE A 177 -29.07 5.04 14.86
CA PHE A 177 -30.30 5.11 14.04
C PHE A 177 -30.76 3.70 13.63
N PRO A 178 -31.21 2.85 14.57
CA PRO A 178 -31.49 1.42 14.32
C PRO A 178 -32.63 1.16 13.32
N SER A 179 -33.57 2.11 13.18
CA SER A 179 -34.75 2.02 12.33
C SER A 179 -34.75 2.98 11.12
N PHE A 180 -33.64 3.70 10.90
CA PHE A 180 -33.49 4.56 9.72
C PHE A 180 -33.10 3.74 8.49
N LEU A 181 -33.71 4.03 7.35
CA LEU A 181 -33.45 3.46 6.03
C LEU A 181 -33.53 4.61 5.01
N ARG A 182 -33.01 4.43 3.81
CA ARG A 182 -33.14 5.45 2.76
C ARG A 182 -33.10 4.91 1.34
N THR A 183 -33.89 5.52 0.46
CA THR A 183 -33.94 5.22 -0.98
C THR A 183 -32.98 6.08 -1.81
N ILE A 184 -32.11 6.85 -1.15
CA ILE A 184 -31.01 7.60 -1.76
C ILE A 184 -29.65 7.02 -1.31
N PRO A 185 -28.60 7.03 -2.15
CA PRO A 185 -27.27 6.63 -1.73
C PRO A 185 -26.60 7.61 -0.75
N SER A 186 -25.60 7.10 -0.01
CA SER A 186 -24.76 7.88 0.89
C SER A 186 -23.83 8.87 0.16
N ASP A 187 -23.64 10.07 0.72
CA ASP A 187 -22.67 11.07 0.24
C ASP A 187 -21.24 10.54 0.20
N THR A 188 -20.93 9.49 0.98
CA THR A 188 -19.63 8.81 0.90
C THR A 188 -19.28 8.39 -0.53
N PHE A 189 -20.27 7.96 -1.31
CA PHE A 189 -20.07 7.59 -2.70
C PHE A 189 -19.95 8.81 -3.61
N GLN A 190 -20.74 9.85 -3.37
CA GLN A 190 -20.67 11.08 -4.16
C GLN A 190 -19.34 11.82 -3.96
N SER A 191 -18.86 11.97 -2.72
CA SER A 191 -17.57 12.59 -2.42
C SER A 191 -16.41 11.85 -3.10
N LYS A 192 -16.45 10.50 -3.12
CA LYS A 192 -15.49 9.68 -3.88
C LYS A 192 -15.61 9.89 -5.38
N ALA A 193 -16.82 10.01 -5.90
CA ALA A 193 -17.09 10.25 -7.31
C ALA A 193 -16.56 11.63 -7.75
N PHE A 194 -16.75 12.68 -6.94
CA PHE A 194 -16.17 14.00 -7.20
C PHE A 194 -14.64 13.96 -7.16
N ALA A 195 -14.04 13.32 -6.17
CA ALA A 195 -12.58 13.19 -6.11
C ALA A 195 -12.03 12.46 -7.34
N TYR A 196 -12.72 11.42 -7.81
CA TYR A 196 -12.39 10.74 -9.06
C TYR A 196 -12.55 11.63 -10.29
N LEU A 197 -13.62 12.44 -10.37
CA LEU A 197 -13.86 13.38 -11.47
C LEU A 197 -12.75 14.44 -11.55
N VAL A 198 -12.38 15.01 -10.40
CA VAL A 198 -11.29 15.98 -10.28
C VAL A 198 -9.95 15.38 -10.74
N LYS A 199 -9.67 14.14 -10.33
CA LYS A 199 -8.52 13.38 -10.81
C LYS A 199 -8.58 13.13 -12.32
N HIS A 200 -9.75 12.76 -12.85
CA HIS A 200 -9.92 12.41 -14.26
C HIS A 200 -9.58 13.58 -15.20
N PHE A 201 -9.95 14.80 -14.81
CA PHE A 201 -9.61 16.02 -15.54
C PHE A 201 -8.26 16.64 -15.14
N ASP A 202 -7.47 15.96 -14.30
CA ASP A 202 -6.17 16.40 -13.79
C ASP A 202 -6.19 17.78 -13.09
N TRP A 203 -7.31 18.16 -12.49
CA TRP A 203 -7.42 19.41 -11.75
C TRP A 203 -6.63 19.32 -10.43
N LYS A 204 -5.72 20.26 -10.20
CA LYS A 204 -4.82 20.27 -9.02
C LYS A 204 -5.21 21.26 -7.93
N TRP A 205 -6.07 22.22 -8.24
CA TRP A 205 -6.41 23.34 -7.37
C TRP A 205 -7.91 23.62 -7.44
N VAL A 206 -8.64 23.32 -6.36
CA VAL A 206 -10.11 23.38 -6.33
C VAL A 206 -10.60 24.19 -5.12
N GLY A 207 -11.68 24.94 -5.29
CA GLY A 207 -12.40 25.59 -4.18
C GLY A 207 -13.53 24.70 -3.66
N THR A 208 -13.98 24.92 -2.43
CA THR A 208 -15.12 24.20 -1.86
C THR A 208 -16.12 25.16 -1.21
N LEU A 209 -17.41 24.95 -1.48
CA LEU A 209 -18.52 25.62 -0.80
C LEU A 209 -19.34 24.57 -0.06
N ALA A 210 -19.52 24.78 1.24
CA ALA A 210 -20.31 23.92 2.10
C ALA A 210 -21.46 24.72 2.70
N GLU A 211 -22.69 24.24 2.60
CA GLU A 211 -23.79 24.75 3.42
C GLU A 211 -23.45 24.59 4.91
N ASP A 212 -23.80 25.59 5.73
CA ASP A 212 -23.43 25.64 7.16
C ASP A 212 -24.33 24.72 8.04
N ILE A 213 -24.45 23.46 7.61
CA ILE A 213 -25.09 22.32 8.30
C ILE A 213 -24.25 21.07 8.09
N GLU A 214 -24.59 20.00 8.81
CA GLU A 214 -23.87 18.73 8.77
C GLU A 214 -23.76 18.16 7.36
N TYR A 215 -24.79 18.28 6.52
CA TYR A 215 -24.77 17.84 5.11
C TYR A 215 -23.64 18.51 4.32
N GLY A 216 -23.65 19.84 4.25
CA GLY A 216 -22.64 20.61 3.51
C GLY A 216 -21.23 20.40 4.05
N ILE A 217 -21.07 20.47 5.37
CA ILE A 217 -19.77 20.38 6.04
C ILE A 217 -19.16 18.98 5.87
N GLN A 218 -19.92 17.91 6.14
CA GLN A 218 -19.39 16.55 6.03
C GLN A 218 -19.18 16.13 4.57
N GLY A 219 -20.06 16.52 3.64
CA GLY A 219 -19.90 16.24 2.22
C GLY A 219 -18.57 16.80 1.66
N VAL A 220 -18.26 18.07 1.98
CA VAL A 220 -16.99 18.70 1.63
C VAL A 220 -15.81 18.07 2.37
N GLN A 221 -15.95 17.72 3.64
CA GLN A 221 -14.88 17.08 4.41
C GLN A 221 -14.49 15.71 3.81
N LEU A 222 -15.48 14.87 3.48
CA LEU A 222 -15.24 13.59 2.83
C LEU A 222 -14.64 13.76 1.43
N PHE A 223 -15.09 14.77 0.68
CA PHE A 223 -14.50 15.10 -0.61
C PHE A 223 -13.03 15.49 -0.45
N ARG A 224 -12.70 16.35 0.53
CA ARG A 224 -11.33 16.76 0.83
C ARG A 224 -10.44 15.56 1.13
N GLU A 225 -10.89 14.68 2.02
CA GLU A 225 -10.13 13.47 2.39
C GLU A 225 -9.86 12.56 1.19
N GLU A 226 -10.78 12.44 0.25
CA GLU A 226 -10.60 11.61 -0.95
C GLU A 226 -9.76 12.30 -2.03
N VAL A 227 -9.92 13.61 -2.23
CA VAL A 227 -9.24 14.35 -3.30
C VAL A 227 -7.76 14.61 -2.97
N GLU A 228 -7.43 14.80 -1.69
CA GLU A 228 -6.05 14.97 -1.22
C GLU A 228 -5.20 13.72 -1.47
N LYS A 229 -5.80 12.51 -1.46
CA LYS A 229 -5.11 11.27 -1.86
C LYS A 229 -4.61 11.29 -3.31
N TYR A 230 -5.17 12.16 -4.14
CA TYR A 230 -4.74 12.37 -5.53
C TYR A 230 -3.77 13.55 -5.70
N GLY A 231 -3.31 14.16 -4.60
CA GLY A 231 -2.36 15.28 -4.61
C GLY A 231 -2.98 16.60 -5.08
N VAL A 232 -4.29 16.77 -4.88
CA VAL A 232 -5.05 18.00 -5.18
C VAL A 232 -5.14 18.86 -3.93
N CYS A 233 -5.01 20.17 -4.07
CA CYS A 233 -5.11 21.10 -2.95
C CYS A 233 -6.45 21.86 -2.96
N ILE A 234 -6.95 22.16 -1.76
CA ILE A 234 -8.11 23.04 -1.56
C ILE A 234 -7.64 24.49 -1.46
N ALA A 235 -8.08 25.31 -2.41
CA ALA A 235 -7.70 26.70 -2.57
C ALA A 235 -8.30 27.62 -1.51
N PHE A 236 -9.58 27.40 -1.24
CA PHE A 236 -10.39 28.08 -0.25
C PHE A 236 -11.55 27.15 0.12
N ALA A 237 -12.07 27.35 1.31
CA ALA A 237 -13.25 26.66 1.79
C ALA A 237 -14.17 27.69 2.44
N GLU A 238 -15.32 27.93 1.84
CA GLU A 238 -16.29 28.91 2.31
C GLU A 238 -17.60 28.22 2.71
N LYS A 239 -18.34 28.88 3.60
CA LYS A 239 -19.62 28.37 4.11
C LYS A 239 -20.79 29.15 3.56
N VAL A 240 -21.77 28.45 2.97
CA VAL A 240 -23.04 29.03 2.51
C VAL A 240 -23.98 29.16 3.73
N PRO A 241 -24.42 30.38 4.09
CA PRO A 241 -25.19 30.59 5.31
C PRO A 241 -26.64 30.12 5.16
N LEU A 242 -27.20 29.57 6.24
CA LEU A 242 -28.61 29.17 6.31
C LEU A 242 -29.59 30.34 6.37
N THR A 243 -29.13 31.48 6.86
CA THR A 243 -29.90 32.72 6.88
C THR A 243 -29.28 33.71 5.92
N PHE A 244 -30.13 34.47 5.23
CA PHE A 244 -29.65 35.43 4.25
C PHE A 244 -28.73 36.48 4.91
N SER A 245 -27.49 36.53 4.44
CA SER A 245 -26.50 37.53 4.85
C SER A 245 -25.80 38.08 3.62
N ARG A 246 -26.17 39.30 3.21
CA ARG A 246 -25.57 39.98 2.05
C ARG A 246 -24.04 40.07 2.19
N ALA A 247 -23.53 40.43 3.37
CA ALA A 247 -22.10 40.57 3.61
C ALA A 247 -21.35 39.24 3.40
N THR A 248 -21.93 38.13 3.87
CA THR A 248 -21.34 36.79 3.70
C THR A 248 -21.32 36.39 2.23
N TYR A 249 -22.42 36.54 1.49
CA TYR A 249 -22.45 36.23 0.04
C TYR A 249 -21.48 37.08 -0.78
N GLN A 250 -21.33 38.37 -0.43
CA GLN A 250 -20.33 39.25 -1.05
C GLN A 250 -18.91 38.77 -0.79
N GLN A 251 -18.59 38.40 0.46
CA GLN A 251 -17.29 37.84 0.82
C GLN A 251 -16.98 36.53 0.08
N ILE A 252 -17.96 35.63 -0.06
CA ILE A 252 -17.79 34.39 -0.82
C ILE A 252 -17.48 34.72 -2.29
N ALA A 253 -18.25 35.61 -2.91
CA ALA A 253 -18.03 36.03 -4.29
C ALA A 253 -16.66 36.70 -4.49
N GLU A 254 -16.22 37.54 -3.55
CA GLU A 254 -14.88 38.17 -3.56
C GLU A 254 -13.76 37.12 -3.42
N THR A 255 -13.96 36.11 -2.57
CA THR A 255 -13.02 34.99 -2.39
C THR A 255 -12.91 34.17 -3.68
N ILE A 256 -14.04 33.85 -4.32
CA ILE A 256 -14.06 33.16 -5.61
C ILE A 256 -13.35 33.99 -6.68
N LYS A 257 -13.61 35.29 -6.74
CA LYS A 257 -13.04 36.20 -7.74
C LYS A 257 -11.54 36.41 -7.58
N SER A 258 -11.04 36.45 -6.34
CA SER A 258 -9.61 36.62 -6.03
C SER A 258 -8.81 35.32 -6.10
N SER A 259 -9.48 34.16 -6.04
CA SER A 259 -8.83 32.87 -6.13
C SER A 259 -8.43 32.49 -7.56
N ASN A 260 -7.33 31.76 -7.68
CA ASN A 260 -6.92 31.14 -8.95
C ASN A 260 -7.65 29.81 -9.23
N ALA A 261 -8.43 29.29 -8.29
CA ALA A 261 -9.21 28.06 -8.51
C ALA A 261 -10.30 28.30 -9.57
N LYS A 262 -10.32 27.45 -10.60
CA LYS A 262 -11.34 27.47 -11.66
C LYS A 262 -12.39 26.38 -11.50
N VAL A 263 -12.25 25.52 -10.50
CA VAL A 263 -13.16 24.43 -10.22
C VAL A 263 -13.63 24.57 -8.78
N ILE A 264 -14.94 24.55 -8.56
CA ILE A 264 -15.53 24.71 -7.23
C ILE A 264 -16.52 23.57 -6.98
N VAL A 265 -16.29 22.84 -5.89
CA VAL A 265 -17.19 21.76 -5.44
C VAL A 265 -18.18 22.32 -4.44
N VAL A 266 -19.47 22.06 -4.65
CA VAL A 266 -20.55 22.69 -3.88
C VAL A 266 -21.50 21.64 -3.31
N PHE A 267 -21.45 21.49 -1.98
CA PHE A 267 -22.44 20.74 -1.20
C PHE A 267 -23.38 21.73 -0.52
N SER A 268 -24.56 21.95 -1.11
CA SER A 268 -25.59 22.83 -0.57
C SER A 268 -26.94 22.52 -1.19
N GLY A 269 -28.02 22.78 -0.44
CA GLY A 269 -29.35 22.93 -1.01
C GLY A 269 -29.43 24.05 -2.06
N ASP A 270 -30.32 23.89 -3.02
CA ASP A 270 -30.63 24.83 -4.09
C ASP A 270 -31.04 26.22 -3.56
N SER A 271 -31.82 26.25 -2.49
CA SER A 271 -32.39 27.47 -1.89
C SER A 271 -31.34 28.43 -1.37
N ASN A 272 -30.35 27.89 -0.66
CA ASN A 272 -29.30 28.67 -0.02
C ASN A 272 -28.22 29.07 -1.03
N LEU A 273 -28.20 28.45 -2.22
CA LEU A 273 -27.34 28.88 -3.32
C LEU A 273 -27.91 30.05 -4.12
N LEU A 274 -29.24 30.23 -4.16
CA LEU A 274 -29.87 31.27 -4.98
C LEU A 274 -29.30 32.68 -4.72
N PRO A 275 -29.10 33.16 -3.48
CA PRO A 275 -28.48 34.46 -3.24
C PRO A 275 -27.03 34.56 -3.75
N LEU A 276 -26.29 33.45 -3.72
CA LEU A 276 -24.93 33.41 -4.25
C LEU A 276 -24.91 33.48 -5.78
N VAL A 277 -25.87 32.82 -6.45
CA VAL A 277 -26.07 32.92 -7.91
C VAL A 277 -26.29 34.38 -8.32
N GLU A 278 -27.13 35.11 -7.57
CA GLU A 278 -27.37 36.54 -7.84
C GLU A 278 -26.12 37.40 -7.65
N GLU A 279 -25.34 37.17 -6.60
CA GLU A 279 -24.11 37.93 -6.34
C GLU A 279 -23.00 37.60 -7.35
N ILE A 280 -22.87 36.35 -7.80
CA ILE A 280 -21.95 35.93 -8.88
C ILE A 280 -22.27 36.66 -10.19
N ALA A 281 -23.55 36.73 -10.54
CA ALA A 281 -24.00 37.42 -11.74
C ALA A 281 -23.75 38.94 -11.63
N LYS A 282 -24.04 39.53 -10.48
CA LYS A 282 -23.81 40.94 -10.19
C LYS A 282 -22.34 41.34 -10.27
N GLN A 283 -21.43 40.48 -9.80
CA GLN A 283 -19.98 40.71 -9.88
C GLN A 283 -19.36 40.25 -11.22
N ASN A 284 -20.18 39.74 -12.14
CA ASN A 284 -19.79 39.23 -13.45
C ASN A 284 -18.68 38.18 -13.41
N ILE A 285 -18.75 37.25 -12.45
CA ILE A 285 -17.76 36.18 -12.27
C ILE A 285 -18.00 35.09 -13.33
N THR A 286 -16.98 34.78 -14.14
CA THR A 286 -17.09 33.80 -15.25
C THR A 286 -15.87 32.89 -15.28
N GLY A 287 -15.93 31.82 -16.09
CA GLY A 287 -14.81 30.88 -16.26
C GLY A 287 -14.60 29.93 -15.08
N ILE A 288 -15.67 29.69 -14.30
CA ILE A 288 -15.69 28.71 -13.21
C ILE A 288 -16.42 27.46 -13.69
N THR A 289 -15.83 26.30 -13.43
CA THR A 289 -16.48 24.99 -13.54
C THR A 289 -17.06 24.62 -12.19
N TRP A 290 -18.38 24.54 -12.11
CA TRP A 290 -19.08 24.15 -10.90
C TRP A 290 -19.25 22.64 -10.85
N LEU A 291 -18.92 22.03 -9.72
CA LEU A 291 -19.22 20.64 -9.41
C LEU A 291 -20.38 20.59 -8.41
N ALA A 292 -21.57 20.29 -8.91
CA ALA A 292 -22.84 20.35 -8.21
C ALA A 292 -23.20 19.00 -7.57
N SER A 293 -23.42 18.99 -6.25
CA SER A 293 -24.02 17.84 -5.53
C SER A 293 -25.42 17.51 -6.07
N GLU A 294 -25.92 16.34 -5.69
CA GLU A 294 -27.24 15.84 -6.06
C GLU A 294 -28.36 16.79 -5.63
N ALA A 295 -28.12 17.53 -4.55
CA ALA A 295 -29.03 18.56 -4.03
C ALA A 295 -29.43 19.64 -5.04
N TRP A 296 -28.55 19.99 -6.00
CA TRP A 296 -28.81 21.09 -6.93
C TRP A 296 -28.34 20.85 -8.38
N SER A 297 -27.70 19.71 -8.66
CA SER A 297 -27.21 19.34 -10.00
C SER A 297 -28.29 19.28 -11.10
N THR A 298 -29.56 19.23 -10.72
CA THR A 298 -30.71 19.24 -11.65
C THR A 298 -31.63 20.44 -11.44
N ALA A 299 -31.29 21.35 -10.51
CA ALA A 299 -32.10 22.52 -10.16
C ALA A 299 -31.86 23.68 -11.15
N THR A 300 -32.15 23.50 -12.44
CA THR A 300 -31.94 24.53 -13.46
C THR A 300 -32.83 25.77 -13.26
N TYR A 301 -33.95 25.63 -12.56
CA TYR A 301 -34.88 26.72 -12.22
C TYR A 301 -34.27 27.81 -11.33
N ILE A 302 -33.12 27.57 -10.69
CA ILE A 302 -32.43 28.58 -9.88
C ILE A 302 -31.77 29.66 -10.74
N LEU A 303 -31.67 29.46 -12.07
CA LEU A 303 -31.05 30.40 -12.99
C LEU A 303 -32.07 31.23 -13.76
N LYS A 304 -31.88 32.54 -13.78
CA LYS A 304 -32.51 33.45 -14.75
C LYS A 304 -31.72 33.45 -16.07
N GLU A 305 -32.35 33.82 -17.18
CA GLU A 305 -31.74 33.80 -18.52
C GLU A 305 -30.40 34.58 -18.58
N ASN A 306 -30.34 35.74 -17.94
CA ASN A 306 -29.14 36.58 -17.85
C ASN A 306 -28.02 36.00 -16.96
N GLN A 307 -28.31 34.97 -16.16
CA GLN A 307 -27.37 34.30 -15.25
C GLN A 307 -26.74 33.04 -15.84
N ILE A 308 -27.35 32.45 -16.89
CA ILE A 308 -26.93 31.17 -17.49
C ILE A 308 -25.44 31.14 -17.83
N LYS A 309 -24.91 32.24 -18.40
CA LYS A 309 -23.49 32.35 -18.82
C LYS A 309 -22.46 32.11 -17.69
N HIS A 310 -22.88 32.21 -16.42
CA HIS A 310 -22.00 32.02 -15.25
C HIS A 310 -21.94 30.57 -14.77
N PHE A 311 -22.91 29.75 -15.16
CA PHE A 311 -23.11 28.37 -14.70
C PHE A 311 -23.23 27.37 -15.86
N GLU A 312 -23.20 27.84 -17.11
CA GLU A 312 -23.10 26.99 -18.29
C GLU A 312 -21.86 26.09 -18.19
N GLY A 313 -22.02 24.80 -18.46
CA GLY A 313 -20.96 23.81 -18.31
C GLY A 313 -20.81 23.23 -16.89
N THR A 314 -21.70 23.58 -15.95
CA THR A 314 -21.76 22.91 -14.62
C THR A 314 -21.83 21.39 -14.79
N LEU A 315 -21.02 20.68 -14.01
CA LEU A 315 -21.04 19.21 -13.92
C LEU A 315 -21.61 18.82 -12.56
N GLY A 316 -22.39 17.75 -12.49
CA GLY A 316 -22.93 17.31 -11.21
C GLY A 316 -23.27 15.84 -11.18
N PHE A 317 -23.34 15.27 -9.98
CA PHE A 317 -23.85 13.92 -9.80
C PHE A 317 -25.32 13.98 -9.41
N ALA A 318 -26.18 13.52 -10.32
CA ALA A 318 -27.62 13.44 -10.10
C ALA A 318 -28.02 12.01 -9.73
N ILE A 319 -29.05 11.86 -8.91
CA ILE A 319 -29.70 10.57 -8.64
C ILE A 319 -30.18 10.00 -9.98
N THR A 320 -30.01 8.69 -10.19
CA THR A 320 -30.37 8.05 -11.46
C THR A 320 -31.83 8.33 -11.83
N LYS A 321 -32.05 8.78 -13.07
CA LYS A 321 -33.38 9.05 -13.61
C LYS A 321 -34.19 7.75 -13.72
N SER A 322 -35.46 7.79 -13.31
CA SER A 322 -36.41 6.68 -13.49
C SER A 322 -37.70 7.17 -14.15
N HIS A 323 -38.51 6.23 -14.62
CA HIS A 323 -39.79 6.50 -15.27
C HIS A 323 -40.92 5.87 -14.46
N ILE A 324 -41.95 6.65 -14.16
CA ILE A 324 -43.16 6.20 -13.46
C ILE A 324 -44.34 6.31 -14.43
N PRO A 325 -44.74 5.22 -15.10
CA PRO A 325 -45.86 5.24 -16.04
C PRO A 325 -47.16 5.68 -15.35
N GLY A 326 -47.97 6.52 -15.99
CA GLY A 326 -49.25 6.97 -15.45
C GLY A 326 -49.17 8.17 -14.50
N LEU A 327 -47.98 8.54 -14.02
CA LEU A 327 -47.83 9.65 -13.07
C LEU A 327 -48.21 10.99 -13.71
N HIS A 328 -47.83 11.22 -14.97
CA HIS A 328 -48.17 12.48 -15.65
C HIS A 328 -49.68 12.63 -15.79
N GLU A 329 -50.37 11.58 -16.24
CA GLU A 329 -51.83 11.55 -16.37
C GLU A 329 -52.53 11.74 -15.02
N PHE A 330 -51.97 11.17 -13.95
CA PHE A 330 -52.46 11.39 -12.59
C PHE A 330 -52.33 12.85 -12.15
N LEU A 331 -51.16 13.47 -12.34
CA LEU A 331 -50.92 14.86 -11.93
C LEU A 331 -51.77 15.86 -12.71
N VAL A 332 -51.97 15.63 -14.02
CA VAL A 332 -52.85 16.45 -14.86
C VAL A 332 -54.32 16.33 -14.44
N GLY A 333 -54.72 15.16 -13.93
CA GLY A 333 -56.09 14.91 -13.48
C GLY A 333 -56.46 15.54 -12.13
N LEU A 334 -55.50 16.11 -11.39
CA LEU A 334 -55.75 16.72 -10.09
C LEU A 334 -56.65 17.95 -10.22
N HIS A 335 -57.67 18.04 -9.37
CA HIS A 335 -58.61 19.16 -9.38
C HIS A 335 -59.03 19.60 -7.96
N PRO A 336 -59.02 20.91 -7.63
CA PRO A 336 -59.36 21.44 -6.30
C PRO A 336 -60.75 21.10 -5.75
N PHE A 337 -61.66 20.62 -6.60
CA PHE A 337 -63.03 20.25 -6.23
C PHE A 337 -63.22 18.74 -6.10
N ASN A 338 -62.33 17.95 -6.72
CA ASN A 338 -62.40 16.49 -6.66
C ASN A 338 -61.61 15.95 -5.46
N GLU A 339 -60.65 16.73 -4.95
CA GLU A 339 -59.74 16.34 -3.88
C GLU A 339 -59.94 17.17 -2.60
N PRO A 340 -61.07 17.02 -1.87
CA PRO A 340 -61.35 17.82 -0.67
C PRO A 340 -60.41 17.49 0.50
N GLN A 341 -59.77 16.32 0.47
CA GLN A 341 -58.76 15.90 1.44
C GLN A 341 -57.46 16.68 1.24
N ASP A 342 -57.19 17.13 0.01
CA ASP A 342 -55.97 17.83 -0.34
C ASP A 342 -56.09 19.33 -0.03
N MET A 343 -55.44 19.73 1.06
CA MET A 343 -55.46 21.12 1.50
C MET A 343 -54.51 22.04 0.72
N PHE A 344 -53.55 21.49 -0.04
CA PHE A 344 -52.50 22.25 -0.73
C PHE A 344 -52.83 22.51 -2.20
N ILE A 345 -53.74 21.73 -2.80
CA ILE A 345 -54.09 21.84 -4.22
C ILE A 345 -54.64 23.22 -4.60
N LYS A 346 -55.40 23.86 -3.70
CA LYS A 346 -55.96 25.20 -3.95
C LYS A 346 -54.87 26.25 -4.04
N GLU A 347 -53.92 26.17 -3.12
CA GLU A 347 -52.75 27.04 -3.08
C GLU A 347 -51.90 26.81 -4.34
N LEU A 348 -51.63 25.55 -4.72
CA LEU A 348 -50.95 25.23 -5.98
C LEU A 348 -51.66 25.87 -7.19
N TRP A 349 -52.98 25.77 -7.24
CA TRP A 349 -53.81 26.34 -8.30
C TRP A 349 -53.63 27.85 -8.42
N GLU A 350 -53.67 28.56 -7.29
CA GLU A 350 -53.46 30.02 -7.23
C GLU A 350 -52.09 30.41 -7.78
N ASN A 351 -51.06 29.61 -7.54
CA ASN A 351 -49.72 29.89 -8.05
C ASN A 351 -49.56 29.55 -9.53
N ILE A 352 -49.96 28.36 -9.97
CA ILE A 352 -49.81 27.93 -11.37
C ILE A 352 -50.61 28.84 -12.31
N PHE A 353 -51.83 29.22 -11.90
CA PHE A 353 -52.71 30.06 -12.70
C PHE A 353 -52.63 31.55 -12.33
N GLU A 354 -51.72 31.96 -11.44
CA GLU A 354 -51.60 33.35 -10.97
C GLU A 354 -52.95 34.00 -10.61
N CYS A 355 -53.82 33.24 -9.94
CA CYS A 355 -55.17 33.62 -9.56
C CYS A 355 -55.37 33.54 -8.03
N LEU A 356 -56.51 34.00 -7.53
CA LEU A 356 -56.89 33.88 -6.11
C LEU A 356 -58.31 33.31 -6.00
N TRP A 357 -58.57 32.38 -5.09
CA TRP A 357 -59.92 31.82 -4.86
C TRP A 357 -60.88 32.82 -4.20
N ASN A 358 -60.35 33.81 -3.46
CA ASN A 358 -61.12 34.87 -2.85
C ASN A 358 -60.33 36.20 -2.92
N PRO A 359 -60.22 36.83 -4.10
CA PRO A 359 -59.53 38.10 -4.23
C PRO A 359 -60.36 39.16 -3.48
N GLY A 360 -59.89 39.58 -2.30
CA GLY A 360 -60.47 40.73 -1.62
C GLY A 360 -60.38 41.99 -2.47
N VAL A 361 -61.03 43.09 -2.04
CA VAL A 361 -61.17 44.36 -2.78
C VAL A 361 -59.83 45.06 -3.14
N LYS A 362 -58.68 44.55 -2.66
CA LYS A 362 -57.35 45.19 -2.76
C LYS A 362 -56.31 44.45 -3.61
N HIS A 363 -56.65 43.33 -4.26
CA HIS A 363 -55.69 42.60 -5.08
C HIS A 363 -56.04 42.71 -6.58
N ASP A 364 -55.07 43.17 -7.38
CA ASP A 364 -55.11 43.23 -8.86
C ASP A 364 -55.06 41.84 -9.54
N ARG A 365 -55.16 40.74 -8.78
CA ARG A 365 -55.08 39.36 -9.32
C ARG A 365 -56.46 38.84 -9.70
N ARG A 366 -56.52 38.06 -10.79
CA ARG A 366 -57.73 37.42 -11.30
C ARG A 366 -58.30 36.41 -10.30
N GLU A 367 -59.61 36.26 -10.27
CA GLU A 367 -60.29 35.23 -9.47
C GLU A 367 -60.09 33.84 -10.10
N CYS A 368 -59.78 32.83 -9.29
CA CYS A 368 -59.74 31.44 -9.75
C CYS A 368 -61.17 30.94 -9.95
N THR A 369 -61.46 30.42 -11.14
CA THR A 369 -62.79 29.95 -11.54
C THR A 369 -62.96 28.45 -11.33
N GLY A 370 -61.84 27.71 -11.25
CA GLY A 370 -61.83 26.25 -11.23
C GLY A 370 -62.23 25.61 -12.55
N VAL A 371 -62.27 26.38 -13.65
CA VAL A 371 -62.33 25.84 -15.02
C VAL A 371 -60.97 25.88 -15.72
N GLU A 372 -59.94 26.38 -15.04
CA GLU A 372 -58.58 26.34 -15.56
C GLU A 372 -58.11 24.90 -15.76
N ASN A 373 -57.20 24.67 -16.71
CA ASN A 373 -56.79 23.33 -17.10
C ASN A 373 -55.28 23.17 -16.94
N LEU A 374 -54.86 22.25 -16.06
CA LEU A 374 -53.45 21.94 -15.84
C LEU A 374 -52.77 21.46 -17.12
N ALA A 375 -53.49 20.78 -18.02
CA ALA A 375 -52.93 20.25 -19.27
C ALA A 375 -52.47 21.33 -20.26
N GLU A 376 -52.96 22.57 -20.12
CA GLU A 376 -52.68 23.66 -21.06
C GLU A 376 -51.41 24.45 -20.70
N LEU A 377 -50.81 24.20 -19.53
CA LEU A 377 -49.63 24.91 -19.03
C LEU A 377 -48.42 24.00 -18.94
N THR A 378 -47.25 24.56 -19.26
CA THR A 378 -45.96 23.97 -18.96
C THR A 378 -45.52 24.44 -17.57
N SER A 379 -45.57 23.56 -16.56
CA SER A 379 -45.07 23.83 -15.20
C SER A 379 -44.04 22.77 -14.80
N THR A 380 -43.16 23.12 -13.84
CA THR A 380 -42.17 22.15 -13.33
C THR A 380 -42.85 21.05 -12.50
N PHE A 381 -44.02 21.32 -11.95
CA PHE A 381 -44.87 20.33 -11.29
C PHE A 381 -45.32 19.19 -12.22
N LEU A 382 -45.68 19.49 -13.47
CA LEU A 382 -46.16 18.50 -14.44
C LEU A 382 -45.03 17.80 -15.21
N ASP A 383 -43.79 18.29 -15.05
CA ASP A 383 -42.63 17.71 -15.69
C ASP A 383 -42.27 16.35 -15.07
N THR A 384 -42.62 15.29 -15.78
CA THR A 384 -42.27 13.90 -15.47
C THR A 384 -41.07 13.41 -16.29
N SER A 385 -40.44 14.31 -17.05
CA SER A 385 -39.29 13.95 -17.86
C SER A 385 -38.06 13.71 -17.00
N GLU A 386 -37.90 14.34 -15.83
CA GLU A 386 -36.68 14.23 -14.98
C GLU A 386 -36.97 13.64 -13.58
N LEU A 387 -37.82 12.61 -13.47
CA LEU A 387 -38.18 11.98 -12.18
C LEU A 387 -36.98 11.30 -11.51
N ARG A 388 -36.40 11.99 -10.52
CA ARG A 388 -35.25 11.52 -9.72
C ARG A 388 -35.62 11.33 -8.24
N ILE A 389 -35.87 12.43 -7.52
CA ILE A 389 -36.28 12.40 -6.10
C ILE A 389 -37.68 11.79 -5.95
N THR A 390 -38.59 12.15 -6.85
CA THR A 390 -39.95 11.59 -6.95
C THR A 390 -39.94 10.05 -7.05
N SER A 391 -38.97 9.49 -7.77
CA SER A 391 -38.77 8.04 -7.89
C SER A 391 -38.32 7.39 -6.58
N ASN A 392 -37.52 8.09 -5.77
CA ASN A 392 -37.12 7.60 -4.44
C ASN A 392 -38.30 7.55 -3.47
N VAL A 393 -39.23 8.51 -3.56
CA VAL A 393 -40.47 8.52 -2.77
C VAL A 393 -41.37 7.37 -3.19
N TYR A 394 -41.61 7.22 -4.50
CA TYR A 394 -42.38 6.11 -5.06
C TYR A 394 -41.81 4.75 -4.62
N ASN A 395 -40.50 4.57 -4.74
CA ASN A 395 -39.82 3.34 -4.32
C ASN A 395 -39.88 3.11 -2.80
N ALA A 396 -39.93 4.16 -1.97
CA ALA A 396 -40.08 4.02 -0.53
C ALA A 396 -41.46 3.44 -0.15
N VAL A 397 -42.53 3.87 -0.83
CA VAL A 397 -43.88 3.30 -0.66
C VAL A 397 -43.89 1.82 -1.06
N TYR A 398 -43.31 1.50 -2.22
CA TYR A 398 -43.21 0.11 -2.68
C TYR A 398 -42.38 -0.77 -1.74
N ALA A 399 -41.30 -0.27 -1.17
CA ALA A 399 -40.52 -1.00 -0.18
C ALA A 399 -41.36 -1.37 1.06
N ILE A 400 -42.21 -0.44 1.53
CA ILE A 400 -43.15 -0.69 2.63
C ILE A 400 -44.21 -1.72 2.22
N ALA A 401 -44.81 -1.57 1.04
CA ALA A 401 -45.82 -2.50 0.55
C ALA A 401 -45.28 -3.93 0.40
N HIS A 402 -44.08 -4.10 -0.15
CA HIS A 402 -43.43 -5.41 -0.24
C HIS A 402 -43.07 -5.98 1.13
N ALA A 403 -42.66 -5.15 2.08
CA ALA A 403 -42.41 -5.60 3.45
C ALA A 403 -43.70 -6.05 4.16
N LEU A 404 -44.81 -5.33 3.98
CA LEU A 404 -46.14 -5.72 4.47
C LEU A 404 -46.61 -7.01 3.80
N HIS A 405 -46.40 -7.17 2.49
CA HIS A 405 -46.79 -8.37 1.77
C HIS A 405 -46.00 -9.59 2.23
N ASN A 406 -44.70 -9.44 2.50
CA ASN A 406 -43.87 -10.50 3.09
C ASN A 406 -44.31 -10.85 4.53
N LEU A 407 -44.79 -9.85 5.27
CA LEU A 407 -45.37 -10.05 6.61
C LEU A 407 -46.68 -10.84 6.52
N GLU A 408 -47.56 -10.50 5.58
CA GLU A 408 -48.84 -11.19 5.32
C GLU A 408 -48.64 -12.63 4.82
N SER A 409 -47.65 -12.83 3.95
CA SER A 409 -47.34 -14.12 3.31
C SER A 409 -46.60 -15.09 4.23
N CYS A 410 -46.41 -14.74 5.50
CA CYS A 410 -45.68 -15.55 6.47
C CYS A 410 -46.46 -16.81 6.86
N GLU A 411 -45.79 -17.97 6.86
CA GLU A 411 -46.37 -19.25 7.29
C GLU A 411 -46.14 -19.48 8.79
N GLU A 412 -47.22 -19.63 9.57
CA GLU A 412 -47.14 -19.97 11.00
C GLU A 412 -46.33 -21.25 11.25
N GLY A 413 -45.44 -21.21 12.24
CA GLY A 413 -44.46 -22.26 12.52
C GLY A 413 -43.12 -22.13 11.76
N ARG A 414 -43.06 -21.27 10.73
CA ARG A 414 -41.85 -20.91 9.99
C ARG A 414 -41.53 -19.41 10.04
N GLY A 415 -42.30 -18.65 10.83
CA GLY A 415 -42.14 -17.21 10.96
C GLY A 415 -40.83 -16.80 11.65
N PRO A 416 -40.35 -15.57 11.41
CA PRO A 416 -39.06 -15.10 11.90
C PRO A 416 -39.05 -14.74 13.40
N PHE A 417 -40.20 -14.78 14.08
CA PHE A 417 -40.35 -14.37 15.48
C PHE A 417 -40.35 -15.57 16.44
N LYS A 418 -40.41 -15.30 17.76
CA LYS A 418 -40.33 -16.33 18.80
C LYS A 418 -41.32 -17.47 18.53
N GLU A 419 -40.84 -18.71 18.71
CA GLU A 419 -41.62 -19.93 18.50
C GLU A 419 -42.12 -20.14 17.05
N GLY A 420 -41.49 -19.48 16.06
CA GLY A 420 -41.87 -19.62 14.65
C GLY A 420 -43.14 -18.85 14.27
N ARG A 421 -43.56 -17.87 15.08
CA ARG A 421 -44.78 -17.08 14.85
C ARG A 421 -44.60 -16.02 13.77
N CYS A 422 -45.70 -15.70 13.09
CA CYS A 422 -45.80 -14.55 12.20
C CYS A 422 -46.32 -13.31 12.94
N ALA A 423 -46.19 -12.14 12.31
CA ALA A 423 -46.78 -10.91 12.84
C ALA A 423 -48.21 -10.74 12.27
N ASP A 424 -49.10 -10.15 13.05
CA ASP A 424 -50.45 -9.81 12.61
C ASP A 424 -50.41 -8.50 11.81
N ILE A 425 -50.89 -8.52 10.56
CA ILE A 425 -50.88 -7.34 9.69
C ILE A 425 -51.73 -6.18 10.22
N HIS A 426 -52.73 -6.44 11.06
CA HIS A 426 -53.58 -5.40 11.64
C HIS A 426 -53.05 -4.88 12.98
N ALA A 427 -52.09 -5.57 13.61
CA ALA A 427 -51.64 -5.28 14.96
C ALA A 427 -50.13 -5.52 15.20
N PHE A 428 -49.29 -5.40 14.17
CA PHE A 428 -47.86 -5.65 14.28
C PHE A 428 -47.14 -4.56 15.08
N GLU A 429 -46.08 -4.96 15.79
CA GLU A 429 -45.16 -4.00 16.39
C GLU A 429 -44.24 -3.38 15.32
N PRO A 430 -43.82 -2.11 15.46
CA PRO A 430 -42.97 -1.44 14.47
C PRO A 430 -41.65 -2.19 14.18
N SER A 431 -41.09 -2.85 15.21
CA SER A 431 -39.88 -3.67 15.09
C SER A 431 -40.07 -4.92 14.20
N GLN A 432 -41.29 -5.45 14.12
CA GLN A 432 -41.63 -6.59 13.26
C GLN A 432 -41.64 -6.19 11.80
N LEU A 433 -42.25 -5.05 11.45
CA LEU A 433 -42.18 -4.54 10.07
C LEU A 433 -40.74 -4.15 9.70
N LEU A 434 -39.98 -3.54 10.63
CA LEU A 434 -38.57 -3.22 10.41
C LEU A 434 -37.74 -4.47 10.03
N HIS A 435 -38.06 -5.64 10.57
CA HIS A 435 -37.41 -6.90 10.20
C HIS A 435 -37.60 -7.22 8.72
N TYR A 436 -38.84 -7.16 8.23
CA TYR A 436 -39.17 -7.42 6.83
C TYR A 436 -38.60 -6.33 5.92
N LEU A 437 -38.66 -5.06 6.36
CA LEU A 437 -38.05 -3.93 5.66
C LEU A 437 -36.53 -4.01 5.55
N LYS A 438 -35.83 -4.81 6.35
CA LYS A 438 -34.37 -5.02 6.21
C LYS A 438 -34.00 -6.18 5.28
N ARG A 439 -34.99 -6.98 4.85
CA ARG A 439 -34.79 -8.18 4.01
C ARG A 439 -35.60 -8.21 2.72
N MET A 440 -36.49 -7.24 2.51
CA MET A 440 -37.19 -7.03 1.25
C MET A 440 -36.24 -6.90 0.05
N GLN A 441 -36.74 -7.34 -1.10
CA GLN A 441 -36.11 -7.12 -2.38
C GLN A 441 -37.22 -7.10 -3.42
N PHE A 442 -37.23 -6.09 -4.28
CA PHE A 442 -38.21 -6.00 -5.36
C PHE A 442 -37.59 -5.38 -6.60
N LEU A 443 -38.29 -5.48 -7.73
CA LEU A 443 -37.92 -4.80 -8.97
C LEU A 443 -38.74 -3.52 -9.09
N ASP A 444 -38.07 -2.39 -9.27
CA ASP A 444 -38.76 -1.14 -9.60
C ASP A 444 -39.35 -1.18 -11.02
N LYS A 445 -40.15 -0.17 -11.37
CA LYS A 445 -40.77 -0.05 -12.70
C LYS A 445 -39.76 0.08 -13.84
N ALA A 446 -38.51 0.39 -13.54
CA ALA A 446 -37.40 0.45 -14.49
C ALA A 446 -36.60 -0.87 -14.57
N GLY A 447 -37.00 -1.92 -13.83
CA GLY A 447 -36.35 -3.23 -13.81
C GLY A 447 -35.08 -3.28 -12.96
N ASN A 448 -34.82 -2.28 -12.11
CA ASN A 448 -33.71 -2.32 -11.17
C ASN A 448 -34.12 -3.01 -9.87
N ILE A 449 -33.21 -3.82 -9.34
CA ILE A 449 -33.38 -4.43 -8.03
C ILE A 449 -33.21 -3.35 -6.96
N GLN A 450 -34.21 -3.22 -6.10
CA GLN A 450 -34.24 -2.36 -4.93
C GLN A 450 -34.14 -3.22 -3.66
N TYR A 451 -33.22 -2.84 -2.77
CA TYR A 451 -33.01 -3.45 -1.45
C TYR A 451 -32.25 -2.46 -0.56
N PHE A 452 -32.29 -2.66 0.75
CA PHE A 452 -31.44 -1.96 1.71
C PHE A 452 -30.30 -2.87 2.17
N ASP A 453 -29.08 -2.34 2.23
CA ASP A 453 -27.93 -3.06 2.78
C ASP A 453 -27.96 -3.13 4.32
N GLU A 454 -26.91 -3.69 4.94
CA GLU A 454 -26.79 -3.77 6.40
C GLU A 454 -26.81 -2.40 7.10
N ASN A 455 -26.42 -1.35 6.37
CA ASN A 455 -26.45 0.05 6.82
C ASN A 455 -27.76 0.76 6.45
N GLY A 456 -28.77 0.05 5.94
CA GLY A 456 -30.05 0.63 5.55
C GLY A 456 -29.96 1.54 4.33
N ASP A 457 -28.88 1.42 3.54
CA ASP A 457 -28.58 2.24 2.38
C ASP A 457 -28.93 1.50 1.08
N THR A 458 -29.23 2.25 0.02
CA THR A 458 -29.39 1.70 -1.33
C THR A 458 -28.08 1.73 -2.11
N VAL A 459 -28.02 0.94 -3.20
CA VAL A 459 -26.85 0.88 -4.07
C VAL A 459 -26.56 2.24 -4.70
N ALA A 460 -25.32 2.72 -4.55
CA ALA A 460 -24.90 3.99 -5.11
C ALA A 460 -24.79 3.96 -6.64
N LYS A 461 -25.76 4.59 -7.31
CA LYS A 461 -25.75 4.84 -8.76
C LYS A 461 -26.10 6.31 -9.03
N TYR A 462 -25.20 7.01 -9.70
CA TYR A 462 -25.39 8.40 -10.09
C TYR A 462 -25.26 8.58 -11.60
N ASP A 463 -26.06 9.47 -12.16
CA ASP A 463 -25.83 10.04 -13.49
C ASP A 463 -24.88 11.23 -13.34
N LEU A 464 -23.77 11.24 -14.09
CA LEU A 464 -22.97 12.45 -14.25
C LEU A 464 -23.68 13.34 -15.29
N VAL A 465 -24.13 14.51 -14.86
CA VAL A 465 -24.89 15.45 -15.70
C VAL A 465 -24.07 16.70 -16.00
N ASN A 466 -24.39 17.34 -17.13
CA ASN A 466 -23.81 18.60 -17.56
C ASN A 466 -24.90 19.59 -17.96
N TRP A 467 -24.78 20.85 -17.51
CA TRP A 467 -25.68 21.94 -17.88
C TRP A 467 -25.27 22.51 -19.24
N GLN A 468 -26.13 22.36 -20.23
CA GLN A 468 -25.90 22.82 -21.61
C GLN A 468 -26.99 23.81 -22.01
N ARG A 469 -26.65 24.74 -22.91
CA ARG A 469 -27.64 25.65 -23.49
C ARG A 469 -28.49 24.91 -24.54
N GLY A 470 -29.81 24.97 -24.37
CA GLY A 470 -30.81 24.48 -25.31
C GLY A 470 -30.91 25.35 -26.56
N THR A 471 -31.61 24.85 -27.58
CA THR A 471 -31.84 25.59 -28.84
C THR A 471 -32.76 26.80 -28.65
N ASP A 472 -33.58 26.77 -27.61
CA ASP A 472 -34.49 27.80 -27.13
C ASP A 472 -33.83 28.80 -26.16
N GLY A 473 -32.54 28.62 -25.83
CA GLY A 473 -31.81 29.45 -24.87
C GLY A 473 -31.93 29.01 -23.41
N SER A 474 -32.77 28.02 -23.09
CA SER A 474 -32.92 27.47 -21.74
C SER A 474 -31.72 26.59 -21.32
N VAL A 475 -31.65 26.19 -20.05
CA VAL A 475 -30.63 25.25 -19.57
C VAL A 475 -31.19 23.83 -19.59
N VAL A 476 -30.56 22.97 -20.38
CA VAL A 476 -30.90 21.55 -20.48
C VAL A 476 -29.85 20.73 -19.75
N VAL A 477 -30.31 19.89 -18.83
CA VAL A 477 -29.46 18.92 -18.13
C VAL A 477 -29.26 17.71 -19.03
N LYS A 478 -28.02 17.42 -19.42
CA LYS A 478 -27.70 16.21 -20.19
C LYS A 478 -26.83 15.25 -19.39
N THR A 479 -27.21 13.99 -19.37
CA THR A 479 -26.36 12.91 -18.84
C THR A 479 -25.15 12.72 -19.76
N VAL A 480 -23.95 12.91 -19.23
CA VAL A 480 -22.66 12.76 -19.92
C VAL A 480 -21.85 11.55 -19.43
N GLY A 481 -22.31 10.89 -18.36
CA GLY A 481 -21.70 9.67 -17.85
C GLY A 481 -22.53 9.03 -16.75
N ARG A 482 -22.06 7.88 -16.24
CA ARG A 482 -22.65 7.19 -15.09
C ARG A 482 -21.57 6.76 -14.12
N TYR A 483 -21.86 6.86 -12.83
CA TYR A 483 -21.03 6.36 -11.75
C TYR A 483 -21.76 5.24 -11.03
N ASP A 484 -21.09 4.10 -10.91
CA ASP A 484 -21.59 2.91 -10.24
C ASP A 484 -20.67 2.58 -9.06
N GLY A 485 -21.14 2.86 -7.85
CA GLY A 485 -20.40 2.64 -6.62
C GLY A 485 -20.19 1.17 -6.27
N SER A 486 -20.91 0.24 -6.92
CA SER A 486 -20.74 -1.21 -6.73
C SER A 486 -19.51 -1.76 -7.46
N LYS A 487 -19.04 -1.08 -8.51
CA LYS A 487 -17.81 -1.42 -9.24
C LYS A 487 -16.63 -0.73 -8.58
N LEU A 488 -16.21 -1.24 -7.42
CA LEU A 488 -14.97 -0.82 -6.76
C LEU A 488 -13.75 -1.24 -7.60
N GLY A 489 -13.39 -0.36 -8.52
CA GLY A 489 -12.14 -0.41 -9.27
C GLY A 489 -12.03 0.88 -10.07
N PRO A 490 -11.28 1.90 -9.63
CA PRO A 490 -11.05 3.07 -10.46
C PRO A 490 -10.47 2.62 -11.81
N PRO A 491 -11.02 3.06 -12.95
CA PRO A 491 -10.28 3.00 -14.21
C PRO A 491 -8.96 3.74 -13.98
N ALA A 492 -7.84 3.08 -14.24
CA ALA A 492 -6.53 3.70 -14.06
C ALA A 492 -6.31 4.75 -15.16
N SER A 493 -6.77 5.99 -14.93
CA SER A 493 -6.41 7.16 -15.73
C SER A 493 -5.04 7.64 -15.24
N VAL A 494 -3.99 6.97 -15.72
CA VAL A 494 -2.60 7.28 -15.43
C VAL A 494 -1.93 7.75 -16.70
N CYS A 495 -1.36 8.96 -16.66
CA CYS A 495 -0.60 9.56 -17.77
C CYS A 495 0.48 8.61 -18.31
N SER A 496 1.16 7.92 -17.39
CA SER A 496 2.09 6.83 -17.67
C SER A 496 1.74 5.64 -16.80
N LYS A 497 1.67 4.43 -17.39
CA LYS A 497 1.43 3.20 -16.64
C LYS A 497 2.48 3.04 -15.53
N SER A 498 2.11 2.41 -14.43
CA SER A 498 3.06 2.04 -13.38
C SER A 498 4.26 1.33 -14.01
N CYS A 499 5.45 1.86 -13.78
CA CYS A 499 6.69 1.32 -14.32
C CYS A 499 6.86 -0.15 -13.92
N SER A 500 7.24 -0.99 -14.88
CA SER A 500 7.60 -2.38 -14.61
C SER A 500 8.81 -2.42 -13.67
N GLN A 501 8.88 -3.45 -12.83
CA GLN A 501 10.02 -3.67 -11.95
C GLN A 501 11.32 -3.64 -12.78
N GLY A 502 12.35 -2.93 -12.31
CA GLY A 502 13.58 -2.67 -13.07
C GLY A 502 13.72 -1.27 -13.69
N THR A 503 12.65 -0.45 -13.66
CA THR A 503 12.64 0.91 -14.23
C THR A 503 12.22 1.96 -13.19
N ARG A 504 12.81 3.15 -13.27
CA ARG A 504 12.50 4.31 -12.40
C ARG A 504 11.72 5.36 -13.18
N ARG A 505 10.94 6.15 -12.44
CA ARG A 505 10.22 7.30 -12.98
C ARG A 505 11.19 8.43 -13.30
N SER A 506 11.17 8.91 -14.53
CA SER A 506 11.86 10.13 -14.95
C SER A 506 10.80 11.15 -15.38
N ALA A 507 10.72 12.27 -14.69
CA ALA A 507 9.74 13.31 -15.01
C ALA A 507 9.95 13.85 -16.43
N GLN A 508 8.88 13.94 -17.21
CA GLN A 508 8.93 14.55 -18.54
C GLN A 508 9.07 16.07 -18.40
N LYS A 509 10.02 16.66 -19.14
CA LYS A 509 10.35 18.09 -18.99
C LYS A 509 9.20 18.94 -19.55
N GLY A 510 8.55 19.75 -18.69
CA GLY A 510 7.42 20.60 -19.05
C GLY A 510 6.03 19.99 -18.85
N GLN A 511 5.94 18.75 -18.34
CA GLN A 511 4.69 18.04 -17.98
C GLN A 511 4.54 17.94 -16.44
N PRO A 512 3.33 17.65 -15.91
CA PRO A 512 3.12 17.43 -14.47
C PRO A 512 3.88 16.21 -13.94
N VAL A 513 4.21 16.19 -12.64
CA VAL A 513 5.02 15.12 -11.99
C VAL A 513 4.43 13.70 -12.14
N CYS A 514 3.12 13.59 -12.40
CA CYS A 514 2.44 12.32 -12.67
C CYS A 514 2.67 11.76 -14.08
N CYS A 515 3.26 12.53 -15.00
CA CYS A 515 3.68 12.10 -16.33
C CYS A 515 5.18 11.86 -16.36
N PHE A 516 5.56 10.59 -16.46
CA PHE A 516 6.95 10.16 -16.37
C PHE A 516 7.26 9.10 -17.41
N ASP A 517 8.48 9.11 -17.89
CA ASP A 517 9.02 8.00 -18.64
C ASP A 517 9.57 6.97 -17.66
N CYS A 518 9.29 5.70 -17.93
CA CYS A 518 9.93 4.59 -17.23
C CYS A 518 11.31 4.39 -17.85
N VAL A 519 12.31 4.98 -17.21
CA VAL A 519 13.71 4.87 -17.64
C VAL A 519 14.36 3.76 -16.84
N GLU A 520 15.20 2.96 -17.47
CA GLU A 520 15.91 1.91 -16.74
C GLU A 520 16.65 2.46 -15.51
N CYS A 521 16.58 1.71 -14.41
CA CYS A 521 17.34 2.06 -13.23
C CYS A 521 18.85 2.08 -13.56
N PRO A 522 19.59 3.12 -13.15
CA PRO A 522 21.03 3.16 -13.32
C PRO A 522 21.71 2.05 -12.52
N ASP A 523 22.82 1.53 -13.03
CA ASP A 523 23.57 0.45 -12.39
C ASP A 523 23.99 0.84 -10.95
N GLY A 524 23.71 -0.03 -9.98
CA GLY A 524 24.25 0.08 -8.62
C GLY A 524 23.51 0.99 -7.62
N MET A 525 22.24 1.38 -7.85
CA MET A 525 21.47 2.06 -6.80
C MET A 525 20.92 1.07 -5.75
N ILE A 526 21.17 1.38 -4.48
CA ILE A 526 20.91 0.53 -3.31
C ILE A 526 19.77 1.14 -2.49
N THR A 527 18.72 0.38 -2.22
CA THR A 527 17.80 0.63 -1.10
C THR A 527 18.16 -0.34 0.03
N ASN A 528 18.84 0.16 1.06
CA ASN A 528 19.20 -0.51 2.31
C ASN A 528 19.70 -1.97 2.19
N GLY A 529 21.00 -2.12 1.93
CA GLY A 529 21.71 -3.40 2.11
C GLY A 529 23.09 -3.40 1.41
N THR A 530 24.16 -3.65 2.17
CA THR A 530 25.55 -3.54 1.68
C THR A 530 26.04 -4.76 0.86
N ASP A 531 25.31 -5.88 0.89
CA ASP A 531 25.74 -7.16 0.30
C ASP A 531 24.94 -7.59 -0.95
N PHE A 532 24.10 -6.71 -1.50
CA PHE A 532 23.23 -7.01 -2.63
C PHE A 532 23.58 -6.19 -3.88
N TRP A 533 23.33 -6.78 -5.05
CA TRP A 533 23.45 -6.17 -6.37
C TRP A 533 22.13 -6.32 -7.13
N SER A 534 21.90 -5.42 -8.08
CA SER A 534 20.70 -5.50 -8.93
C SER A 534 20.85 -6.66 -9.91
N ASN A 535 19.85 -7.53 -10.01
CA ASN A 535 19.87 -8.61 -11.00
C ASN A 535 19.82 -8.06 -12.44
N ALA A 536 19.99 -8.90 -13.47
CA ALA A 536 20.03 -8.45 -14.86
C ALA A 536 18.74 -7.74 -15.34
N ARG A 537 17.59 -8.03 -14.70
CA ARG A 537 16.31 -7.35 -14.94
C ARG A 537 16.10 -6.10 -14.07
N ARG A 538 17.05 -5.83 -13.18
CA ARG A 538 17.09 -4.77 -12.18
C ARG A 538 15.87 -4.71 -11.24
N ASP A 539 15.13 -5.81 -11.11
CA ASP A 539 13.88 -5.92 -10.35
C ASP A 539 14.09 -6.43 -8.90
N HIS A 540 15.19 -7.16 -8.64
CA HIS A 540 15.49 -7.74 -7.34
C HIS A 540 16.97 -7.57 -6.96
N CYS A 541 17.19 -7.40 -5.65
CA CYS A 541 18.50 -7.43 -5.01
C CYS A 541 18.97 -8.88 -4.88
N VAL A 542 19.93 -9.29 -5.70
CA VAL A 542 20.62 -10.59 -5.60
C VAL A 542 21.93 -10.44 -4.83
N PRO A 543 22.33 -11.43 -4.02
CA PRO A 543 23.61 -11.39 -3.33
C PRO A 543 24.75 -11.27 -4.35
N LYS A 544 25.75 -10.43 -4.06
CA LYS A 544 26.94 -10.29 -4.92
C LYS A 544 27.69 -11.62 -5.01
N ASP A 545 28.07 -12.02 -6.21
CA ASP A 545 28.89 -13.22 -6.42
C ASP A 545 30.27 -13.05 -5.79
N SER A 546 30.75 -14.11 -5.15
CA SER A 546 32.10 -14.19 -4.59
C SER A 546 33.12 -14.60 -5.65
N GLU A 547 34.21 -13.84 -5.78
CA GLU A 547 35.30 -14.17 -6.70
C GLU A 547 36.53 -14.65 -5.92
N PHE A 548 36.99 -15.88 -6.22
CA PHE A 548 38.18 -16.53 -5.67
C PHE A 548 38.83 -17.45 -6.74
N LEU A 549 40.08 -17.87 -6.52
CA LEU A 549 40.78 -18.80 -7.41
C LEU A 549 40.20 -20.21 -7.28
N SER A 550 39.30 -20.59 -8.17
CA SER A 550 38.56 -21.86 -8.09
C SER A 550 39.31 -23.00 -8.75
N PHE A 551 39.14 -24.23 -8.25
CA PHE A 551 39.63 -25.44 -8.92
C PHE A 551 39.00 -25.65 -10.31
N GLY A 552 37.82 -25.06 -10.56
CA GLY A 552 37.06 -25.24 -11.79
C GLY A 552 37.34 -24.24 -12.90
N GLU A 553 38.09 -23.16 -12.65
CA GLU A 553 38.45 -22.20 -13.71
C GLU A 553 39.75 -22.60 -14.40
N SER A 554 39.91 -22.23 -15.69
CA SER A 554 41.00 -22.72 -16.55
C SER A 554 42.39 -22.59 -15.93
N LEU A 555 42.67 -21.47 -15.27
CA LEU A 555 43.94 -21.22 -14.62
C LEU A 555 44.14 -22.10 -13.37
N GLY A 556 43.10 -22.27 -12.55
CA GLY A 556 43.13 -23.16 -11.38
C GLY A 556 43.30 -24.63 -11.76
N ILE A 557 42.68 -25.08 -12.86
CA ILE A 557 42.84 -26.43 -13.40
C ILE A 557 44.30 -26.69 -13.77
N ILE A 558 44.94 -25.76 -14.51
CA ILE A 558 46.34 -25.91 -14.94
C ILE A 558 47.27 -26.01 -13.72
N LEU A 559 47.12 -25.12 -12.74
CA LEU A 559 47.96 -25.11 -11.54
C LEU A 559 47.76 -26.38 -10.69
N THR A 560 46.53 -26.85 -10.56
CA THR A 560 46.20 -28.10 -9.84
C THR A 560 46.86 -29.31 -10.51
N VAL A 561 46.75 -29.42 -11.84
CA VAL A 561 47.38 -30.50 -12.60
C VAL A 561 48.89 -30.49 -12.42
N LEU A 562 49.54 -29.32 -12.50
CA LEU A 562 50.98 -29.20 -12.29
C LEU A 562 51.40 -29.60 -10.86
N ALA A 563 50.65 -29.18 -9.84
CA ALA A 563 50.90 -29.57 -8.45
C ALA A 563 50.79 -31.09 -8.26
N LEU A 564 49.72 -31.71 -8.77
CA LEU A 564 49.50 -33.16 -8.69
C LEU A 564 50.59 -33.96 -9.43
N ILE A 565 51.03 -33.49 -10.60
CA ILE A 565 52.16 -34.09 -11.32
C ILE A 565 53.42 -34.01 -10.46
N GLY A 566 53.71 -32.85 -9.86
CA GLY A 566 54.86 -32.67 -8.98
C GLY A 566 54.84 -33.61 -7.76
N THR A 567 53.68 -33.72 -7.11
CA THR A 567 53.45 -34.67 -5.99
C THR A 567 53.68 -36.11 -6.43
N LEU A 568 53.11 -36.54 -7.55
CA LEU A 568 53.23 -37.90 -8.08
C LEU A 568 54.67 -38.25 -8.44
N VAL A 569 55.38 -37.35 -9.12
CA VAL A 569 56.79 -37.53 -9.50
C VAL A 569 57.67 -37.62 -8.25
N THR A 570 57.46 -36.73 -7.28
CA THR A 570 58.23 -36.73 -6.02
C THR A 570 58.00 -38.02 -5.23
N PHE A 571 56.75 -38.46 -5.10
CA PHE A 571 56.42 -39.73 -4.45
C PHE A 571 57.05 -40.93 -5.17
N SER A 572 57.02 -40.94 -6.51
CA SER A 572 57.67 -41.97 -7.33
C SER A 572 59.18 -42.02 -7.09
N ILE A 573 59.84 -40.86 -7.00
CA ILE A 573 61.28 -40.77 -6.68
C ILE A 573 61.56 -41.30 -5.26
N ILE A 574 60.73 -40.96 -4.27
CA ILE A 574 60.85 -41.52 -2.91
C ILE A 574 60.77 -43.05 -2.95
N MET A 575 59.81 -43.62 -3.68
CA MET A 575 59.65 -45.08 -3.81
C MET A 575 60.83 -45.73 -4.52
N ILE A 576 61.38 -45.10 -5.57
CA ILE A 576 62.60 -45.56 -6.25
C ILE A 576 63.78 -45.56 -5.28
N PHE A 577 63.97 -44.48 -4.53
CA PHE A 577 65.05 -44.37 -3.56
C PHE A 577 64.92 -45.42 -2.45
N LEU A 578 63.70 -45.68 -1.95
CA LEU A 578 63.41 -46.74 -0.96
C LEU A 578 63.68 -48.15 -1.52
N LYS A 579 63.36 -48.40 -2.78
CA LYS A 579 63.63 -49.70 -3.43
C LYS A 579 65.12 -49.94 -3.65
N TYR A 580 65.87 -48.90 -4.03
CA TYR A 580 67.29 -48.98 -4.38
C TYR A 580 68.23 -48.44 -3.27
N MET A 581 67.79 -48.41 -2.01
CA MET A 581 68.54 -47.90 -0.84
C MET A 581 69.94 -48.50 -0.67
N LYS A 582 70.12 -49.76 -1.11
CA LYS A 582 71.38 -50.50 -0.98
C LYS A 582 72.40 -50.14 -2.07
N THR A 583 72.04 -49.34 -3.07
CA THR A 583 72.94 -48.95 -4.16
C THR A 583 73.97 -47.91 -3.72
N PRO A 584 75.22 -47.97 -4.23
CA PRO A 584 76.28 -47.07 -3.80
C PRO A 584 75.99 -45.60 -4.14
N ILE A 585 75.23 -45.28 -5.20
CA ILE A 585 74.85 -43.90 -5.54
C ILE A 585 73.92 -43.27 -4.48
N VAL A 586 72.97 -44.05 -3.94
CA VAL A 586 72.03 -43.59 -2.91
C VAL A 586 72.69 -43.54 -1.53
N ARG A 587 73.66 -44.43 -1.25
CA ARG A 587 74.38 -44.50 0.04
C ARG A 587 75.58 -43.55 0.15
N ALA A 588 76.25 -43.24 -0.97
CA ALA A 588 77.32 -42.26 -1.03
C ALA A 588 76.79 -40.83 -0.83
N ASN A 589 75.54 -40.61 -1.23
CA ASN A 589 74.79 -39.43 -0.85
C ASN A 589 74.24 -39.61 0.56
N ASN A 590 74.31 -38.56 1.39
CA ASN A 590 73.72 -38.61 2.71
C ASN A 590 72.21 -38.87 2.59
N LEU A 591 71.86 -40.12 2.90
CA LEU A 591 70.57 -40.71 2.60
C LEU A 591 69.44 -39.98 3.35
N GLU A 592 69.70 -39.67 4.62
CA GLU A 592 68.78 -38.93 5.49
C GLU A 592 68.46 -37.53 4.92
N LEU A 593 69.48 -36.78 4.49
CA LEU A 593 69.29 -35.44 3.90
C LEU A 593 68.51 -35.48 2.58
N SER A 594 68.71 -36.53 1.77
CA SER A 594 68.02 -36.68 0.49
C SER A 594 66.54 -37.02 0.68
N PHE A 595 66.20 -37.87 1.65
CA PHE A 595 64.81 -38.13 2.02
C PHE A 595 64.14 -36.92 2.65
N LEU A 596 64.85 -36.18 3.51
CA LEU A 596 64.32 -34.98 4.14
C LEU A 596 64.03 -33.88 3.11
N LEU A 597 64.91 -33.72 2.11
CA LEU A 597 64.68 -32.84 0.97
C LEU A 597 63.50 -33.29 0.10
N LEU A 598 63.37 -34.58 -0.22
CA LEU A 598 62.22 -35.10 -0.99
C LEU A 598 60.90 -34.95 -0.23
N PHE A 599 60.90 -35.19 1.08
CA PHE A 599 59.73 -34.99 1.94
C PHE A 599 59.33 -33.51 1.98
N SER A 600 60.31 -32.62 2.11
CA SER A 600 60.08 -31.18 2.06
C SER A 600 59.52 -30.72 0.70
N LEU A 601 60.06 -31.23 -0.42
CA LEU A 601 59.52 -30.93 -1.76
C LEU A 601 58.09 -31.48 -1.96
N LEU A 602 57.77 -32.65 -1.39
CA LEU A 602 56.41 -33.18 -1.39
C LEU A 602 55.45 -32.23 -0.67
N LEU A 603 55.86 -31.69 0.50
CA LEU A 603 55.09 -30.68 1.22
C LEU A 603 54.96 -29.37 0.42
N CYS A 604 55.99 -28.95 -0.33
CA CYS A 604 55.92 -27.78 -1.20
C CYS A 604 54.90 -27.94 -2.35
N PHE A 605 54.80 -29.12 -2.96
CA PHE A 605 53.77 -29.36 -3.99
C PHE A 605 52.36 -29.45 -3.38
N LEU A 606 52.21 -30.03 -2.19
CA LEU A 606 50.93 -30.11 -1.49
C LEU A 606 50.48 -28.75 -0.96
N CYS A 607 51.40 -27.88 -0.51
CA CYS A 607 51.04 -26.56 -0.02
C CYS A 607 50.48 -25.67 -1.13
N ALA A 608 50.93 -25.81 -2.39
CA ALA A 608 50.33 -25.10 -3.52
C ALA A 608 48.81 -25.33 -3.66
N LEU A 609 48.30 -26.50 -3.24
CA LEU A 609 46.87 -26.80 -3.27
C LEU A 609 46.07 -26.05 -2.20
N THR A 610 46.68 -25.68 -1.08
CA THR A 610 46.00 -24.90 0.00
C THR A 610 45.77 -23.44 -0.40
N PHE A 611 46.42 -22.98 -1.47
CA PHE A 611 46.20 -21.67 -2.09
C PHE A 611 44.98 -21.65 -3.04
N MET A 612 44.33 -22.78 -3.33
CA MET A 612 43.17 -22.84 -4.22
C MET A 612 41.88 -23.20 -3.48
N GLY A 613 40.75 -22.71 -3.98
CA GLY A 613 39.43 -22.93 -3.39
C GLY A 613 38.95 -21.80 -2.47
N GLU A 614 37.78 -21.99 -1.88
CA GLU A 614 37.15 -20.98 -1.01
C GLU A 614 37.99 -20.78 0.27
N PRO A 615 38.36 -19.54 0.62
CA PRO A 615 39.22 -19.27 1.75
C PRO A 615 38.51 -19.60 3.06
N SER A 616 38.99 -20.65 3.73
CA SER A 616 38.62 -20.99 5.10
C SER A 616 39.70 -20.52 6.07
N MET A 617 39.33 -20.35 7.34
CA MET A 617 40.27 -19.93 8.39
C MET A 617 41.48 -20.88 8.47
N GLN A 618 41.25 -22.20 8.35
CA GLN A 618 42.32 -23.20 8.36
C GLN A 618 43.23 -23.08 7.14
N MET A 619 42.68 -22.88 5.94
CA MET A 619 43.46 -22.70 4.73
C MET A 619 44.28 -21.41 4.77
N CYS A 620 43.71 -20.30 5.23
CA CYS A 620 44.43 -19.03 5.36
C CYS A 620 45.66 -19.15 6.27
N ILE A 621 45.54 -19.87 7.39
CA ILE A 621 46.68 -20.14 8.29
C ILE A 621 47.72 -21.02 7.58
N MET A 622 47.28 -22.10 6.93
CA MET A 622 48.18 -23.08 6.33
C MET A 622 48.91 -22.59 5.07
N ARG A 623 48.37 -21.62 4.34
CA ARG A 623 48.95 -21.07 3.11
C ARG A 623 50.38 -20.56 3.31
N GLN A 624 50.52 -19.43 4.00
CA GLN A 624 51.81 -18.76 4.15
C GLN A 624 52.74 -19.52 5.12
N THR A 625 52.20 -20.10 6.19
CA THR A 625 53.01 -20.86 7.16
C THR A 625 53.53 -22.18 6.59
N GLY A 626 52.66 -22.94 5.90
CA GLY A 626 53.02 -24.20 5.27
C GLY A 626 54.02 -24.02 4.14
N PHE A 627 53.82 -23.00 3.31
CA PHE A 627 54.80 -22.57 2.31
C PHE A 627 56.16 -22.25 2.96
N ALA A 628 56.20 -21.33 3.93
CA ALA A 628 57.45 -20.84 4.48
C ALA A 628 58.26 -21.93 5.19
N ILE A 629 57.62 -22.76 6.01
CA ILE A 629 58.29 -23.84 6.74
C ILE A 629 58.82 -24.90 5.77
N SER A 630 58.02 -25.29 4.76
CA SER A 630 58.43 -26.29 3.77
C SER A 630 59.62 -25.80 2.95
N PHE A 631 59.63 -24.54 2.52
CA PHE A 631 60.73 -23.97 1.74
C PHE A 631 62.01 -23.79 2.55
N VAL A 632 61.94 -23.29 3.78
CA VAL A 632 63.13 -23.21 4.65
C VAL A 632 63.71 -24.59 4.90
N LEU A 633 62.87 -25.60 5.14
CA LEU A 633 63.34 -26.97 5.31
C LEU A 633 64.11 -27.48 4.08
N SER A 634 63.60 -27.21 2.87
CA SER A 634 64.27 -27.54 1.60
C SER A 634 65.62 -26.82 1.46
N ILE A 635 65.65 -25.50 1.66
CA ILE A 635 66.87 -24.71 1.50
C ILE A 635 67.91 -25.08 2.56
N SER A 636 67.50 -25.34 3.79
CA SER A 636 68.38 -25.80 4.86
C SER A 636 68.99 -27.16 4.58
N CYS A 637 68.24 -28.09 3.97
CA CYS A 637 68.78 -29.36 3.50
C CYS A 637 69.86 -29.14 2.43
N ILE A 638 69.59 -28.27 1.46
CA ILE A 638 70.55 -27.95 0.39
C ILE A 638 71.77 -27.26 0.99
N LEU A 639 71.60 -26.31 1.91
CA LEU A 639 72.70 -25.60 2.57
C LEU A 639 73.64 -26.58 3.28
N VAL A 640 73.10 -27.50 4.08
CA VAL A 640 73.91 -28.54 4.74
C VAL A 640 74.57 -29.44 3.71
N LYS A 641 73.87 -29.81 2.64
CA LYS A 641 74.43 -30.64 1.56
C LYS A 641 75.59 -29.95 0.84
N THR A 642 75.45 -28.66 0.51
CA THR A 642 76.50 -27.82 -0.08
C THR A 642 77.70 -27.66 0.86
N LEU A 643 77.45 -27.46 2.16
CA LEU A 643 78.52 -27.40 3.17
C LEU A 643 79.27 -28.73 3.29
N VAL A 644 78.56 -29.87 3.25
CA VAL A 644 79.19 -31.20 3.26
C VAL A 644 80.10 -31.39 2.03
N VAL A 645 79.64 -30.99 0.84
CA VAL A 645 80.45 -31.04 -0.39
C VAL A 645 81.69 -30.14 -0.26
N LEU A 646 81.53 -28.88 0.14
CA LEU A 646 82.65 -27.94 0.32
C LEU A 646 83.67 -28.41 1.37
N LEU A 647 83.21 -28.96 2.48
CA LEU A 647 84.08 -29.49 3.54
C LEU A 647 84.81 -30.76 3.08
N ALA A 648 84.17 -31.66 2.34
CA ALA A 648 84.81 -32.87 1.81
C ALA A 648 85.99 -32.53 0.88
N PHE A 649 85.89 -31.47 0.06
CA PHE A 649 86.96 -31.06 -0.84
C PHE A 649 88.06 -30.22 -0.18
N LYS A 650 87.75 -29.37 0.81
CA LYS A 650 88.77 -28.63 1.57
C LYS A 650 89.72 -29.54 2.38
N MET A 651 89.40 -30.83 2.50
CA MET A 651 90.19 -31.84 3.22
C MET A 651 91.29 -32.52 2.41
N THR A 652 91.47 -32.19 1.12
CA THR A 652 92.68 -32.61 0.39
C THR A 652 93.92 -31.81 0.78
N LEU A 653 93.78 -30.75 1.60
CA LEU A 653 94.89 -29.98 2.19
C LEU A 653 95.19 -30.47 3.62
N PRO A 654 96.45 -30.87 3.93
CA PRO A 654 96.79 -31.40 5.23
C PRO A 654 96.81 -30.25 6.25
N ASN A 655 96.22 -30.49 7.42
CA ASN A 655 96.35 -29.68 8.65
C ASN A 655 95.21 -28.70 9.02
N GLN A 656 93.94 -29.14 9.04
CA GLN A 656 92.93 -28.61 9.96
C GLN A 656 91.92 -29.68 10.44
N ASN A 657 91.75 -29.80 11.77
CA ASN A 657 90.90 -30.77 12.50
C ASN A 657 89.37 -30.51 12.42
N ALA A 658 88.86 -29.96 11.32
CA ALA A 658 87.44 -29.57 11.22
C ALA A 658 86.47 -30.75 11.06
N MET A 659 86.91 -31.93 10.58
CA MET A 659 86.01 -33.08 10.34
C MET A 659 85.54 -33.79 11.63
N LYS A 660 86.28 -33.71 12.74
CA LYS A 660 85.77 -34.20 14.05
C LYS A 660 84.61 -33.34 14.57
N ARG A 661 84.46 -32.11 14.09
CA ARG A 661 83.43 -31.16 14.56
C ARG A 661 82.12 -31.26 13.77
N PHE A 662 82.13 -31.64 12.49
CA PHE A 662 80.91 -31.72 11.66
C PHE A 662 80.27 -33.12 11.65
N ARG A 663 79.95 -33.65 12.84
CA ARG A 663 79.26 -34.94 13.03
C ARG A 663 77.81 -34.86 12.46
N PRO A 664 77.14 -35.97 12.09
CA PRO A 664 75.71 -35.95 11.69
C PRO A 664 74.79 -35.17 12.63
N LEU A 665 75.15 -35.10 13.93
CA LEU A 665 74.48 -34.26 14.91
C LEU A 665 74.52 -32.75 14.57
N HIS A 666 75.63 -32.22 14.06
CA HIS A 666 75.76 -30.82 13.65
C HIS A 666 74.98 -30.51 12.37
N GLN A 667 74.90 -31.47 11.44
CA GLN A 667 74.05 -31.36 10.24
C GLN A 667 72.57 -31.26 10.62
N ARG A 668 72.09 -32.12 11.53
CA ARG A 668 70.73 -32.05 12.08
C ARG A 668 70.50 -30.76 12.85
N LEU A 669 71.46 -30.32 13.67
CA LEU A 669 71.35 -29.09 14.45
C LEU A 669 71.19 -27.86 13.53
N ILE A 670 71.94 -27.76 12.43
CA ILE A 670 71.81 -26.64 11.49
C ILE A 670 70.41 -26.61 10.85
N ILE A 671 69.89 -27.76 10.41
CA ILE A 671 68.55 -27.86 9.80
C ILE A 671 67.48 -27.51 10.82
N ILE A 672 67.56 -28.06 12.04
CA ILE A 672 66.60 -27.81 13.11
C ILE A 672 66.64 -26.33 13.50
N THR A 673 67.81 -25.75 13.75
CA THR A 673 67.93 -24.35 14.17
C THR A 673 67.40 -23.39 13.11
N THR A 674 67.77 -23.58 11.84
CA THR A 674 67.27 -22.72 10.75
C THR A 674 65.76 -22.85 10.54
N THR A 675 65.21 -24.06 10.67
CA THR A 675 63.75 -24.28 10.58
C THR A 675 63.01 -23.72 11.80
N LEU A 676 63.57 -23.83 13.01
CA LEU A 676 62.99 -23.27 14.24
C LEU A 676 62.93 -21.75 14.21
N VAL A 677 63.93 -21.08 13.61
CA VAL A 677 63.88 -19.63 13.40
C VAL A 677 62.68 -19.26 12.52
N GLN A 678 62.45 -19.99 11.42
CA GLN A 678 61.29 -19.75 10.57
C GLN A 678 59.96 -20.02 11.30
N ILE A 679 59.89 -21.09 12.11
CA ILE A 679 58.71 -21.38 12.94
C ILE A 679 58.47 -20.24 13.93
N GLY A 680 59.51 -19.71 14.57
CA GLY A 680 59.41 -18.55 15.47
C GLY A 680 58.88 -17.30 14.78
N ILE A 681 59.35 -17.00 13.55
CA ILE A 681 58.84 -15.90 12.73
C ILE A 681 57.35 -16.11 12.41
N CYS A 682 56.95 -17.31 12.01
CA CYS A 682 55.56 -17.64 11.70
C CYS A 682 54.65 -17.54 12.93
N VAL A 683 55.09 -18.02 14.10
CA VAL A 683 54.34 -17.92 15.36
C VAL A 683 54.20 -16.46 15.81
N GLY A 684 55.28 -15.69 15.77
CA GLY A 684 55.26 -14.25 16.10
C GLY A 684 54.29 -13.47 15.21
N PHE A 685 54.22 -13.81 13.93
CA PHE A 685 53.23 -13.26 13.00
C PHE A 685 51.80 -13.67 13.37
N MET A 686 51.53 -14.97 13.59
CA MET A 686 50.19 -15.46 13.97
C MET A 686 49.66 -14.83 15.27
N VAL A 687 50.54 -14.56 16.24
CA VAL A 687 50.18 -13.91 17.51
C VAL A 687 49.90 -12.41 17.31
N SER A 688 50.68 -11.74 16.45
CA SER A 688 50.56 -10.29 16.22
C SER A 688 49.39 -9.93 15.32
N SER A 689 49.06 -10.78 14.34
CA SER A 689 47.99 -10.55 13.37
C SER A 689 47.46 -11.90 12.89
N PRO A 690 46.44 -12.49 13.55
CA PRO A 690 45.90 -13.77 13.13
C PRO A 690 45.29 -13.65 11.72
N PRO A 691 45.65 -14.54 10.77
CA PRO A 691 45.06 -14.54 9.44
C PRO A 691 43.56 -14.70 9.54
N SER A 692 42.82 -13.79 8.90
CA SER A 692 41.35 -13.80 8.90
C SER A 692 40.83 -13.76 7.47
N VAL A 693 39.65 -14.32 7.25
CA VAL A 693 39.00 -14.25 5.94
C VAL A 693 38.45 -12.83 5.80
N ASN A 694 38.96 -12.10 4.81
CA ASN A 694 38.51 -10.75 4.51
C ASN A 694 37.63 -10.74 3.26
N ARG A 695 36.56 -9.94 3.34
CA ARG A 695 35.65 -9.70 2.23
C ARG A 695 35.95 -8.29 1.73
N ASN A 696 36.78 -8.21 0.70
CA ASN A 696 37.19 -6.93 0.16
C ASN A 696 36.05 -6.37 -0.69
N ARG A 697 35.49 -5.23 -0.24
CA ARG A 697 34.27 -4.61 -0.78
C ARG A 697 34.55 -3.42 -1.69
N ASP A 698 35.78 -2.91 -1.68
CA ASP A 698 36.12 -1.59 -2.23
C ASP A 698 36.76 -1.66 -3.63
N THR A 699 37.17 -2.86 -4.06
CA THR A 699 37.93 -3.06 -5.31
C THR A 699 37.06 -3.23 -6.54
N VAL A 700 35.85 -3.80 -6.43
CA VAL A 700 34.91 -4.00 -7.54
C VAL A 700 33.48 -3.83 -7.05
N ILE A 701 32.75 -2.85 -7.57
CA ILE A 701 31.39 -2.49 -7.11
C ILE A 701 30.40 -3.67 -7.26
N SER A 702 30.59 -4.51 -8.27
CA SER A 702 29.67 -5.60 -8.65
C SER A 702 29.97 -6.97 -8.04
N LYS A 703 31.10 -7.17 -7.35
CA LYS A 703 31.52 -8.50 -6.84
C LYS A 703 32.19 -8.42 -5.48
N ILE A 704 32.11 -9.48 -4.68
CA ILE A 704 32.83 -9.59 -3.41
C ILE A 704 34.09 -10.42 -3.64
N ILE A 705 35.27 -9.83 -3.45
CA ILE A 705 36.52 -10.61 -3.51
C ILE A 705 36.74 -11.22 -2.13
N LEU A 706 36.77 -12.55 -2.06
CA LEU A 706 37.12 -13.27 -0.82
C LEU A 706 38.62 -13.52 -0.81
N GLU A 707 39.29 -12.94 0.17
CA GLU A 707 40.75 -12.94 0.31
C GLU A 707 41.11 -13.39 1.73
N CYS A 708 42.28 -14.01 1.90
CA CYS A 708 42.85 -14.13 3.25
C CYS A 708 43.54 -12.80 3.57
N ASN A 709 43.17 -12.15 4.68
CA ASN A 709 43.93 -11.02 5.18
C ASN A 709 45.24 -11.55 5.78
N GLU A 710 46.32 -11.33 5.05
CA GLU A 710 47.66 -11.78 5.39
C GLU A 710 48.40 -10.79 6.33
N GLY A 711 47.65 -9.86 6.96
CA GLY A 711 48.19 -8.91 7.92
C GLY A 711 49.03 -7.81 7.24
N PRO A 712 49.91 -7.12 8.00
CA PRO A 712 50.73 -6.06 7.45
C PRO A 712 51.73 -6.59 6.42
N GLU A 713 51.89 -5.89 5.28
CA GLU A 713 52.84 -6.25 4.21
C GLU A 713 54.26 -6.54 4.73
N LEU A 714 54.65 -5.85 5.81
CA LEU A 714 55.93 -6.04 6.50
C LEU A 714 56.18 -7.51 6.91
N ALA A 715 55.14 -8.24 7.33
CA ALA A 715 55.27 -9.62 7.78
C ALA A 715 55.63 -10.58 6.63
N LEU A 716 55.01 -10.40 5.47
CA LEU A 716 55.32 -11.18 4.26
C LEU A 716 56.77 -10.92 3.82
N PHE A 717 57.20 -9.66 3.83
CA PHE A 717 58.59 -9.32 3.50
C PHE A 717 59.60 -9.90 4.50
N CYS A 718 59.26 -10.01 5.78
CA CYS A 718 60.12 -10.69 6.77
C CYS A 718 60.26 -12.19 6.50
N ILE A 719 59.15 -12.87 6.18
CA ILE A 719 59.14 -14.31 5.86
C ILE A 719 59.94 -14.59 4.58
N LEU A 720 59.65 -13.87 3.50
CA LEU A 720 60.37 -14.01 2.22
C LEU A 720 61.82 -13.55 2.33
N GLY A 721 62.10 -12.52 3.15
CA GLY A 721 63.44 -12.02 3.41
C GLY A 721 64.36 -13.07 4.06
N TYR A 722 63.86 -13.83 5.02
CA TYR A 722 64.65 -14.92 5.63
C TYR A 722 64.94 -16.06 4.64
N ILE A 723 63.93 -16.49 3.88
CA ILE A 723 64.07 -17.50 2.82
C ILE A 723 65.08 -17.02 1.77
N GLY A 724 64.97 -15.78 1.33
CA GLY A 724 65.87 -15.14 0.37
C GLY A 724 67.31 -15.04 0.90
N PHE A 725 67.49 -14.65 2.16
CA PHE A 725 68.80 -14.59 2.82
C PHE A 725 69.49 -15.97 2.83
N LEU A 726 68.75 -17.02 3.24
CA LEU A 726 69.27 -18.39 3.21
C LEU A 726 69.58 -18.85 1.77
N ALA A 727 68.73 -18.51 0.80
CA ALA A 727 68.93 -18.85 -0.60
C ALA A 727 70.19 -18.18 -1.18
N VAL A 728 70.45 -16.91 -0.86
CA VAL A 728 71.64 -16.17 -1.31
C VAL A 728 72.91 -16.77 -0.70
N ILE A 729 72.93 -17.05 0.61
CA ILE A 729 74.07 -17.73 1.25
C ILE A 729 74.34 -19.07 0.56
N ASN A 730 73.28 -19.86 0.36
CA ASN A 730 73.41 -21.17 -0.27
C ASN A 730 73.88 -21.04 -1.73
N PHE A 731 73.39 -20.05 -2.48
CA PHE A 731 73.83 -19.78 -3.85
C PHE A 731 75.32 -19.40 -3.90
N VAL A 732 75.80 -18.54 -3.00
CA VAL A 732 77.23 -18.17 -2.92
C VAL A 732 78.08 -19.41 -2.62
N LEU A 733 77.67 -20.23 -1.64
CA LEU A 733 78.38 -21.47 -1.30
C LEU A 733 78.36 -22.47 -2.46
N ALA A 734 77.23 -22.65 -3.13
CA ALA A 734 77.10 -23.54 -4.27
C ALA A 734 77.90 -23.04 -5.49
N PHE A 735 77.99 -21.72 -5.68
CA PHE A 735 78.81 -21.13 -6.73
C PHE A 735 80.31 -21.37 -6.48
N LEU A 736 80.76 -21.28 -5.23
CA LEU A 736 82.13 -21.65 -4.85
C LEU A 736 82.40 -23.14 -5.07
N ALA A 737 81.39 -23.99 -4.86
CA ALA A 737 81.50 -25.44 -5.08
C ALA A 737 81.52 -25.85 -6.55
N ARG A 738 81.12 -24.99 -7.50
CA ARG A 738 80.87 -25.38 -8.91
C ARG A 738 82.11 -25.84 -9.68
N ASN A 739 83.29 -25.37 -9.28
CA ASN A 739 84.56 -25.67 -9.93
C ASN A 739 85.25 -26.91 -9.32
N LEU A 740 84.62 -27.58 -8.35
CA LEU A 740 85.18 -28.77 -7.71
C LEU A 740 85.01 -29.98 -8.66
N PRO A 741 86.09 -30.74 -8.94
CA PRO A 741 86.01 -31.94 -9.77
C PRO A 741 85.34 -33.05 -8.95
N ASP A 742 84.02 -33.16 -9.03
CA ASP A 742 83.26 -34.26 -8.45
C ASP A 742 82.83 -35.25 -9.54
N ASN A 743 82.92 -36.55 -9.24
CA ASN A 743 82.69 -37.66 -10.19
C ASN A 743 81.27 -37.66 -10.80
N PHE A 744 80.36 -36.81 -10.31
CA PHE A 744 78.96 -36.76 -10.73
C PHE A 744 78.41 -35.36 -11.07
N ASN A 745 79.26 -34.32 -11.22
CA ASN A 745 78.83 -32.93 -11.47
C ASN A 745 77.73 -32.41 -10.49
N GLU A 746 77.64 -33.00 -9.30
CA GLU A 746 76.51 -32.79 -8.38
C GLU A 746 76.45 -31.34 -7.88
N ALA A 747 77.61 -30.74 -7.59
CA ALA A 747 77.70 -29.33 -7.23
C ALA A 747 77.13 -28.41 -8.33
N LYS A 748 77.38 -28.71 -9.61
CA LYS A 748 76.89 -27.91 -10.75
C LYS A 748 75.37 -27.95 -10.86
N PHE A 749 74.75 -29.10 -10.63
CA PHE A 749 73.30 -29.24 -10.61
C PHE A 749 72.64 -28.53 -9.42
N ILE A 750 73.29 -28.53 -8.25
CA ILE A 750 72.86 -27.76 -7.08
C ILE A 750 72.97 -26.25 -7.34
N THR A 751 74.05 -25.78 -7.96
CA THR A 751 74.19 -24.36 -8.34
C THR A 751 73.10 -23.95 -9.34
N PHE A 752 72.82 -24.79 -10.35
CA PHE A 752 71.78 -24.51 -11.34
C PHE A 752 70.38 -24.51 -10.72
N SER A 753 70.08 -25.44 -9.81
CA SER A 753 68.80 -25.47 -9.11
C SER A 753 68.57 -24.23 -8.23
N LEU A 754 69.62 -23.76 -7.55
CA LEU A 754 69.58 -22.54 -6.74
C LEU A 754 69.51 -21.27 -7.59
N LEU A 755 70.12 -21.27 -8.79
CA LEU A 755 69.99 -20.17 -9.74
C LEU A 755 68.52 -20.01 -10.20
N VAL A 756 67.88 -21.10 -10.61
CA VAL A 756 66.45 -21.10 -10.98
C VAL A 756 65.60 -20.60 -9.82
N PHE A 757 65.87 -21.08 -8.60
CA PHE A 757 65.19 -20.62 -7.40
C PHE A 757 65.29 -19.11 -7.21
N VAL A 758 66.50 -18.54 -7.22
CA VAL A 758 66.72 -17.10 -7.01
C VAL A 758 66.04 -16.26 -8.09
N VAL A 759 66.13 -16.66 -9.36
CA VAL A 759 65.51 -15.94 -10.47
C VAL A 759 63.98 -15.88 -10.32
N VAL A 760 63.33 -17.01 -10.01
CA VAL A 760 61.88 -17.08 -9.82
C VAL A 760 61.41 -16.14 -8.70
N TRP A 761 62.09 -16.13 -7.56
CA TRP A 761 61.71 -15.29 -6.42
C TRP A 761 62.04 -13.81 -6.60
N ILE A 762 63.06 -13.46 -7.37
CA ILE A 762 63.30 -12.05 -7.78
C ILE A 762 62.17 -11.58 -8.72
N SER A 763 61.74 -12.42 -9.67
CA SER A 763 60.63 -12.10 -10.58
C SER A 763 59.26 -12.07 -9.88
N PHE A 764 59.10 -12.78 -8.77
CA PHE A 764 57.88 -12.78 -7.98
C PHE A 764 57.56 -11.39 -7.39
N ILE A 765 58.55 -10.67 -6.87
CA ILE A 765 58.36 -9.37 -6.20
C ILE A 765 57.60 -8.34 -7.08
N PRO A 766 58.03 -8.03 -8.32
CA PRO A 766 57.28 -7.11 -9.18
C PRO A 766 55.92 -7.67 -9.62
N GLY A 767 55.80 -8.99 -9.77
CA GLY A 767 54.51 -9.65 -10.05
C GLY A 767 53.50 -9.49 -8.91
N TYR A 768 53.96 -9.62 -7.67
CA TYR A 768 53.15 -9.46 -6.46
C TYR A 768 52.62 -8.04 -6.33
N ILE A 769 53.45 -7.02 -6.56
CA ILE A 769 53.03 -5.60 -6.44
C ILE A 769 52.08 -5.20 -7.59
N SER A 770 52.26 -5.77 -8.79
CA SER A 770 51.49 -5.39 -9.98
C SER A 770 50.13 -6.08 -10.09
N THR A 771 49.89 -7.18 -9.38
CA THR A 771 48.68 -7.99 -9.53
C THR A 771 47.79 -7.89 -8.28
N LYS A 772 46.48 -8.09 -8.46
CA LYS A 772 45.49 -8.00 -7.37
C LYS A 772 44.47 -9.13 -7.47
N GLY A 773 43.82 -9.44 -6.36
CA GLY A 773 42.77 -10.46 -6.27
C GLY A 773 43.28 -11.86 -6.62
N LYS A 774 42.46 -12.67 -7.32
CA LYS A 774 42.78 -14.08 -7.61
C LYS A 774 44.05 -14.31 -8.44
N TYR A 775 44.47 -13.32 -9.24
CA TYR A 775 45.70 -13.42 -10.04
C TYR A 775 46.98 -13.29 -9.19
N LEU A 776 46.91 -12.61 -8.05
CA LEU A 776 48.01 -12.52 -7.09
C LEU A 776 48.36 -13.92 -6.55
N ILE A 777 47.34 -14.64 -6.10
CA ILE A 777 47.43 -16.01 -5.59
C ILE A 777 47.98 -16.96 -6.67
N ALA A 778 47.57 -16.77 -7.93
CA ALA A 778 48.09 -17.55 -9.05
C ALA A 778 49.60 -17.36 -9.27
N VAL A 779 50.09 -16.12 -9.15
CA VAL A 779 51.52 -15.78 -9.28
C VAL A 779 52.34 -16.43 -8.15
N GLU A 780 51.81 -16.47 -6.92
CA GLU A 780 52.43 -17.18 -5.79
C GLU A 780 52.56 -18.68 -6.03
N ILE A 781 51.45 -19.34 -6.42
CA ILE A 781 51.45 -20.77 -6.74
C ILE A 781 52.45 -21.08 -7.86
N PHE A 782 52.50 -20.25 -8.90
CA PHE A 782 53.44 -20.42 -10.00
C PHE A 782 54.90 -20.36 -9.53
N ALA A 783 55.24 -19.41 -8.65
CA ALA A 783 56.58 -19.31 -8.07
C ALA A 783 56.93 -20.54 -7.21
N ILE A 784 56.00 -21.01 -6.39
CA ILE A 784 56.15 -22.22 -5.56
C ILE A 784 56.39 -23.46 -6.43
N LEU A 785 55.56 -23.69 -7.44
CA LEU A 785 55.67 -24.84 -8.32
C LEU A 785 56.96 -24.80 -9.15
N SER A 786 57.25 -23.67 -9.78
CA SER A 786 58.45 -23.51 -10.64
C SER A 786 59.75 -23.76 -9.86
N SER A 787 59.87 -23.19 -8.66
CA SER A 787 61.03 -23.38 -7.81
C SER A 787 61.14 -24.83 -7.29
N SER A 788 60.02 -25.47 -6.91
CA SER A 788 60.00 -26.87 -6.46
C SER A 788 60.37 -27.85 -7.59
N PHE A 789 59.85 -27.64 -8.80
CA PHE A 789 60.25 -28.40 -9.99
C PHE A 789 61.73 -28.18 -10.33
N GLY A 790 62.22 -26.95 -10.23
CA GLY A 790 63.63 -26.62 -10.42
C GLY A 790 64.54 -27.42 -9.48
N LEU A 791 64.21 -27.50 -8.19
CA LEU A 791 64.93 -28.30 -7.21
C LEU A 791 64.82 -29.80 -7.49
N LEU A 792 63.62 -30.31 -7.75
CA LEU A 792 63.37 -31.73 -7.99
C LEU A 792 64.11 -32.24 -9.24
N VAL A 793 63.93 -31.56 -10.37
CA VAL A 793 64.51 -31.96 -11.65
C VAL A 793 66.02 -31.87 -11.59
N CYS A 794 66.59 -30.77 -11.12
CA CYS A 794 68.05 -30.60 -11.15
C CYS A 794 68.78 -31.55 -10.19
N ILE A 795 68.23 -31.80 -8.99
CA ILE A 795 68.94 -32.58 -7.95
C ILE A 795 68.69 -34.09 -8.10
N PHE A 796 67.48 -34.52 -8.45
CA PHE A 796 67.09 -35.93 -8.41
C PHE A 796 66.94 -36.59 -9.78
N PHE A 797 66.62 -35.84 -10.85
CA PHE A 797 66.50 -36.43 -12.18
C PHE A 797 67.82 -37.08 -12.67
N PRO A 798 69.01 -36.46 -12.55
CA PRO A 798 70.26 -37.10 -12.95
C PRO A 798 70.53 -38.40 -12.18
N LYS A 799 70.11 -38.46 -10.90
CA LYS A 799 70.30 -39.63 -10.04
C LYS A 799 69.36 -40.76 -10.41
N CYS A 800 68.09 -40.45 -10.68
CA CYS A 800 67.12 -41.44 -11.14
C CYS A 800 67.49 -41.98 -12.53
N TYR A 801 67.97 -41.11 -13.42
CA TYR A 801 68.46 -41.49 -14.74
C TYR A 801 69.57 -42.54 -14.66
N ILE A 802 70.57 -42.34 -13.79
CA ILE A 802 71.65 -43.32 -13.60
C ILE A 802 71.12 -44.61 -12.95
N ILE A 803 70.26 -44.53 -11.93
CA ILE A 803 69.74 -45.71 -11.23
C ILE A 803 68.90 -46.61 -12.15
N LEU A 804 68.09 -46.04 -13.04
CA LEU A 804 67.14 -46.78 -13.88
C LEU A 804 67.68 -47.13 -15.26
N LEU A 805 68.41 -46.22 -15.92
CA LEU A 805 68.78 -46.33 -17.33
C LEU A 805 70.27 -46.65 -17.55
N LYS A 806 71.14 -46.43 -16.56
CA LYS A 806 72.57 -46.74 -16.62
C LYS A 806 73.11 -47.46 -15.37
N PRO A 807 72.60 -48.67 -15.05
CA PRO A 807 72.99 -49.42 -13.86
C PRO A 807 74.50 -49.79 -13.85
N GLU A 808 75.16 -49.83 -15.00
CA GLU A 808 76.60 -50.09 -15.12
C GLU A 808 77.48 -49.04 -14.41
N MET A 809 77.00 -47.80 -14.28
CA MET A 809 77.69 -46.72 -13.55
C MET A 809 77.47 -46.79 -12.02
N ASN A 810 76.72 -47.77 -11.53
CA ASN A 810 76.30 -47.94 -10.12
C ASN A 810 77.13 -49.00 -9.35
N THR A 811 78.44 -49.11 -9.64
CA THR A 811 79.37 -50.06 -9.00
C THR A 811 80.50 -49.34 -8.25
N LYS A 812 80.92 -49.86 -7.09
CA LYS A 812 81.95 -49.24 -6.21
C LYS A 812 83.31 -49.06 -6.90
N ASN A 813 83.62 -49.87 -7.92
CA ASN A 813 84.96 -49.95 -8.52
C ASN A 813 85.26 -48.79 -9.49
N MET A 814 84.28 -47.98 -9.92
CA MET A 814 84.54 -46.77 -10.71
C MET A 814 84.70 -45.49 -9.87
N GLN A 815 84.31 -45.49 -8.58
CA GLN A 815 84.44 -44.31 -7.71
C GLN A 815 85.86 -44.11 -7.15
N LEU A 816 86.73 -45.13 -7.22
CA LEU A 816 88.08 -45.12 -6.64
C LEU A 816 89.24 -45.11 -7.66
N VAL A 817 88.96 -45.22 -8.97
CA VAL A 817 90.00 -45.50 -10.00
C VAL A 817 90.59 -44.25 -10.69
N LYS A 818 90.18 -43.03 -10.32
CA LYS A 818 90.77 -41.79 -10.88
C LYS A 818 91.51 -40.89 -9.88
N THR A 819 91.83 -41.38 -8.68
CA THR A 819 92.76 -40.74 -7.74
C THR A 819 94.15 -41.38 -7.83
N THR A 820 94.81 -41.23 -8.97
CA THR A 820 96.27 -41.38 -9.09
C THR A 820 96.77 -40.27 -10.02
N PRO A 821 97.81 -39.51 -9.63
CA PRO A 821 98.20 -38.31 -10.34
C PRO A 821 99.12 -38.61 -11.54
N THR A 822 98.94 -37.82 -12.59
CA THR A 822 100.05 -37.26 -13.38
C THR A 822 99.85 -35.77 -13.46
#